data_AF-A0A7X5V4C9-F1
#
_entry.id   AF-A0A7X5V4C9-F1
#
_cell.length_a   1.000
_cell.length_b   1.000
_cell.length_c   1.000
_cell.angle_alpha   90.00
_cell.angle_beta   90.00
_cell.angle_gamma   90.00
#
_symmetry.space_group_name_H-M   'P 1'
#
loop_
_entity.id
_entity.type
_entity.pdbx_description
1 polymer ?
#
loop_
_entity_poly.entity_id
_entity_poly.type
_entity_poly.pdbx_seq_one_letter_code
_entity_poly.pdbx_strand_id
1 'polypeptide(L)'
;MRISAQWLRRALSTLCAVLMLLVVLPLAVTAPARAAVTPTGFGEQVVFTGLKDPTNVAFSPDGRVFVAEKSGLIKVFDSLDDPAPSVYADLRTEVHNYWDRGMLGLALHPDFPTDPRVYVLYTHDGLIGGPTPKWGTPDTDADPCPSPPGPTGDGCQVSARLSVLNANGAEQVLVEDWCQVYPSHSIGSIEFGPDGMLYAGGGDGASFTYVDYGQDSFTSSDITPDNPCGDGTAPVGATLTPPTAEGGALRAQDLRTPADPTTVDGSIIRIDPETGQAAPGNPLIGSADLNARRIVAQGLRNPMRFTFRPGTSELWIGDVGYSTWEEIDRIVVPTAGVTNFGWPCYEGAARQPGYDGANVNICENLYAAGSSAVAAPYYAYKHSEKIANTCTTGSSSISGLSFYKGGNYPTQYDGALFFSDYSRKCVWAMMPGANGLPDPANIQLFASGYGVTRLQTGPGGDLFTVDYDNGRILRYAYNGTNNPPTALIQADPPSGPAPLTVTFDGSASNDADGDPLTYGWDLDNDGVYDDSTAAVVQYTYTTDGTKTARLRVSDGTTTSTTSTQINVSNTVPTATITAPGPATTWKVGDTINFSGSATDPEQGTLQGSALTWALVMHHCPSDCHTHTITSLTGASGSFTAPDHEYPSYLELKLTARDAQGLTDTKSVRLDPKTVRMTFTSSPGGLPVTFLNKTGKSPLTGTTIVGASVSVSADPVQTVANQVYRFGLWSDGGARDHNFVAPAAASTYTASYGLKRNLALGKPTLASSVYLAGREASKAVDGSMSTAWSSARTDPQWFRVDLGSVQIVNRVTMNWLSTAYAKSYQIQVSGSGRTWKTVSSTISGNGGTDNVEFTPNYARYVRIVATQRAVAGSYYSFWEFGVFQDTGPAIGIGGKCIDVYQALTADGTPTTLYTCKGSVNQQWTPSVDDGTVRSMGKCLSARGTTLKTPAVLWTCDGSAGQRWIPQTNGSLMNAAAGMCLDATGASTANGTRLIIYTCNNGLNQRWTLP
;
A
#
# COMPACT_ATOMS: atom_id res chain seq x y z
N MET A 1 17.42 58.59 -33.95
CA MET A 1 17.72 57.46 -33.04
C MET A 1 16.82 56.31 -33.44
N ARG A 2 17.39 55.23 -33.99
CA ARG A 2 16.67 54.10 -34.60
C ARG A 2 16.30 53.10 -33.51
N ILE A 3 15.03 52.74 -33.37
CA ILE A 3 14.60 51.53 -32.65
C ILE A 3 13.78 50.66 -33.61
N SER A 4 14.14 49.39 -33.55
CA SER A 4 14.04 48.28 -34.51
C SER A 4 12.64 47.75 -34.82
N ALA A 5 12.36 47.61 -36.12
CA ALA A 5 11.19 46.97 -36.73
C ALA A 5 11.22 45.41 -36.70
N GLN A 6 11.77 44.80 -35.64
CA GLN A 6 11.93 43.34 -35.55
C GLN A 6 10.87 42.63 -34.68
N TRP A 7 10.03 43.37 -33.94
CA TRP A 7 9.00 42.79 -33.07
C TRP A 7 7.65 42.51 -33.75
N LEU A 8 7.30 43.23 -34.83
CA LEU A 8 6.01 43.03 -35.51
C LEU A 8 5.96 41.83 -36.46
N ARG A 9 7.11 41.28 -36.90
CA ARG A 9 7.14 40.14 -37.85
C ARG A 9 7.07 38.76 -37.20
N ARG A 10 7.34 38.65 -35.89
CA ARG A 10 7.20 37.38 -35.14
C ARG A 10 5.82 37.17 -34.51
N ALA A 11 4.99 38.20 -34.40
CA ALA A 11 3.64 38.10 -33.85
C ALA A 11 2.59 37.63 -34.88
N LEU A 12 2.83 37.83 -36.19
CA LEU A 12 1.88 37.41 -37.24
C LEU A 12 2.11 35.99 -37.78
N SER A 13 3.25 35.36 -37.51
CA SER A 13 3.55 33.98 -37.96
C SER A 13 3.05 32.90 -36.98
N THR A 14 2.85 33.24 -35.70
CA THR A 14 2.27 32.33 -34.69
C THR A 14 0.74 32.36 -34.65
N LEU A 15 0.08 33.40 -35.17
CA LEU A 15 -1.39 33.48 -35.19
C LEU A 15 -2.03 32.60 -36.27
N CYS A 16 -1.35 32.34 -37.39
CA CYS A 16 -1.84 31.47 -38.47
C CYS A 16 -1.59 29.97 -38.21
N ALA A 17 -0.63 29.61 -37.34
CA ALA A 17 -0.41 28.20 -36.96
C ALA A 17 -1.37 27.74 -35.83
N VAL A 18 -1.90 28.67 -35.03
CA VAL A 18 -2.88 28.38 -33.96
C VAL A 18 -4.31 28.29 -34.49
N LEU A 19 -4.63 28.93 -35.63
CA LEU A 19 -5.97 28.87 -36.22
C LEU A 19 -6.24 27.62 -37.09
N MET A 20 -5.21 26.85 -37.49
CA MET A 20 -5.39 25.58 -38.23
C MET A 20 -5.41 24.32 -37.35
N LEU A 21 -5.22 24.45 -36.03
CA LEU A 21 -5.36 23.32 -35.08
C LEU A 21 -6.69 23.31 -34.31
N LEU A 22 -7.64 24.19 -34.65
CA LEU A 22 -8.88 24.40 -33.89
C LEU A 22 -10.15 23.80 -34.52
N VAL A 23 -10.06 22.99 -35.57
CA VAL A 23 -11.25 22.32 -36.15
C VAL A 23 -10.94 20.87 -36.50
N VAL A 24 -10.65 20.04 -35.49
CA VAL A 24 -11.10 18.64 -35.40
C VAL A 24 -11.19 18.32 -33.90
N LEU A 25 -12.26 18.76 -33.22
CA LEU A 25 -12.68 18.04 -32.02
C LEU A 25 -13.21 16.69 -32.52
N PRO A 26 -12.68 15.54 -32.09
CA PRO A 26 -13.44 14.32 -32.21
C PRO A 26 -14.67 14.53 -31.32
N LEU A 27 -15.86 14.57 -31.92
CA LEU A 27 -17.07 14.20 -31.21
C LEU A 27 -16.73 12.86 -30.54
N ALA A 28 -16.75 12.84 -29.21
CA ALA A 28 -16.71 11.61 -28.45
C ALA A 28 -18.05 10.89 -28.70
N VAL A 29 -18.16 10.28 -29.88
CA VAL A 29 -19.01 9.12 -30.07
C VAL A 29 -18.44 8.11 -29.09
N THR A 30 -19.25 7.64 -28.15
CA THR A 30 -18.94 6.46 -27.35
C THR A 30 -18.57 5.36 -28.33
N ALA A 31 -17.28 5.11 -28.53
CA ALA A 31 -16.83 3.97 -29.29
C ALA A 31 -17.43 2.74 -28.60
N PRO A 32 -18.05 1.80 -29.34
CA PRO A 32 -18.44 0.54 -28.75
C PRO A 32 -17.21 -0.08 -28.07
N ALA A 33 -17.44 -0.74 -26.93
CA ALA A 33 -16.39 -1.47 -26.22
C ALA A 33 -15.60 -2.29 -27.24
N ARG A 34 -14.29 -2.06 -27.32
CA ARG A 34 -13.40 -2.81 -28.20
C ARG A 34 -13.57 -4.29 -27.86
N ALA A 35 -13.82 -5.13 -28.87
CA ALA A 35 -13.88 -6.57 -28.68
C ALA A 35 -12.62 -7.04 -27.94
N ALA A 36 -12.80 -7.84 -26.88
CA ALA A 36 -11.69 -8.35 -26.11
C ALA A 36 -10.81 -9.24 -26.99
N VAL A 37 -9.51 -9.24 -26.70
CA VAL A 37 -8.58 -10.13 -27.39
C VAL A 37 -8.55 -11.46 -26.64
N THR A 38 -9.19 -12.48 -27.22
CA THR A 38 -9.10 -13.88 -26.77
C THR A 38 -8.16 -14.69 -27.68
N PRO A 39 -7.57 -15.81 -27.20
CA PRO A 39 -6.86 -16.73 -28.07
C PRO A 39 -7.77 -17.33 -29.14
N THR A 40 -7.19 -17.76 -30.27
CA THR A 40 -7.91 -18.46 -31.35
C THR A 40 -8.73 -19.63 -30.81
N GLY A 41 -9.97 -19.80 -31.28
CA GLY A 41 -10.88 -20.84 -30.80
C GLY A 41 -11.65 -20.49 -29.52
N PHE A 42 -11.41 -19.33 -28.91
CA PHE A 42 -12.17 -18.82 -27.77
C PHE A 42 -13.05 -17.61 -28.14
N GLY A 43 -14.29 -17.60 -27.62
CA GLY A 43 -15.20 -16.46 -27.67
C GLY A 43 -15.69 -16.03 -26.29
N GLU A 44 -16.14 -14.79 -26.18
CA GLU A 44 -16.79 -14.25 -24.97
C GLU A 44 -18.31 -14.30 -25.11
N GLN A 45 -18.99 -14.85 -24.11
CA GLN A 45 -20.44 -14.82 -23.99
C GLN A 45 -20.82 -13.97 -22.77
N VAL A 46 -21.63 -12.93 -22.99
CA VAL A 46 -22.29 -12.21 -21.88
C VAL A 46 -23.37 -13.13 -21.31
N VAL A 47 -23.25 -13.46 -20.03
CA VAL A 47 -24.20 -14.33 -19.31
C VAL A 47 -25.25 -13.46 -18.63
N PHE A 48 -24.79 -12.50 -17.81
CA PHE A 48 -25.66 -11.55 -17.13
C PHE A 48 -25.17 -10.13 -17.36
N THR A 49 -26.10 -9.18 -17.37
CA THR A 49 -25.84 -7.73 -17.52
C THR A 49 -26.76 -6.94 -16.59
N GLY A 50 -26.54 -5.63 -16.47
CA GLY A 50 -27.35 -4.75 -15.62
C GLY A 50 -27.09 -4.94 -14.12
N LEU A 51 -25.96 -5.54 -13.75
CA LEU A 51 -25.49 -5.64 -12.37
C LEU A 51 -24.83 -4.33 -11.96
N LYS A 52 -24.89 -4.00 -10.67
CA LYS A 52 -24.31 -2.78 -10.11
C LYS A 52 -23.10 -3.15 -9.25
N ASP A 53 -21.91 -2.71 -9.68
CA ASP A 53 -20.64 -3.00 -9.00
C ASP A 53 -20.51 -4.48 -8.57
N PRO A 54 -20.69 -5.47 -9.47
CA PRO A 54 -20.59 -6.87 -9.10
C PRO A 54 -19.17 -7.21 -8.67
N THR A 55 -19.01 -7.94 -7.56
CA THR A 55 -17.70 -8.28 -7.00
C THR A 55 -17.41 -9.77 -7.04
N ASN A 56 -18.45 -10.61 -7.09
CA ASN A 56 -18.31 -12.05 -6.95
C ASN A 56 -19.44 -12.83 -7.64
N VAL A 57 -19.13 -14.07 -8.04
CA VAL A 57 -20.09 -15.01 -8.63
C VAL A 57 -19.82 -16.43 -8.11
N ALA A 58 -20.87 -17.17 -7.77
CA ALA A 58 -20.80 -18.56 -7.34
C ALA A 58 -21.91 -19.40 -8.02
N PHE A 59 -21.58 -20.64 -8.36
CA PHE A 59 -22.46 -21.56 -9.09
C PHE A 59 -22.83 -22.74 -8.21
N SER A 60 -24.13 -23.05 -8.13
CA SER A 60 -24.59 -24.22 -7.39
C SER A 60 -24.71 -25.47 -8.28
N PRO A 61 -24.58 -26.68 -7.71
CA PRO A 61 -24.77 -27.92 -8.45
C PRO A 61 -26.18 -28.12 -9.04
N ASP A 62 -27.19 -27.43 -8.50
CA ASP A 62 -28.58 -27.46 -9.01
C ASP A 62 -28.86 -26.44 -10.12
N GLY A 63 -27.83 -25.70 -10.58
CA GLY A 63 -27.90 -24.83 -11.76
C GLY A 63 -28.10 -23.35 -11.46
N ARG A 64 -28.39 -22.97 -10.21
CA ARG A 64 -28.54 -21.57 -9.81
C ARG A 64 -27.20 -20.83 -9.81
N VAL A 65 -27.26 -19.51 -10.01
CA VAL A 65 -26.09 -18.63 -9.99
C VAL A 65 -26.30 -17.50 -9.01
N PHE A 66 -25.35 -17.32 -8.10
CA PHE A 66 -25.36 -16.28 -7.08
C PHE A 66 -24.35 -15.21 -7.46
N VAL A 67 -24.79 -13.95 -7.45
CA VAL A 67 -23.93 -12.79 -7.75
C VAL A 67 -23.98 -11.84 -6.56
N ALA A 68 -22.81 -11.51 -6.01
CA ALA A 68 -22.69 -10.48 -4.99
C ALA A 68 -22.44 -9.11 -5.65
N GLU A 69 -23.22 -8.12 -5.25
CA GLU A 69 -22.97 -6.71 -5.53
C GLU A 69 -22.29 -6.07 -4.32
N LYS A 70 -21.38 -5.14 -4.59
CA LYS A 70 -20.53 -4.52 -3.58
C LYS A 70 -21.29 -3.90 -2.41
N SER A 71 -22.51 -3.42 -2.65
CA SER A 71 -23.41 -2.83 -1.64
C SER A 71 -23.90 -3.82 -0.58
N GLY A 72 -23.76 -5.12 -0.79
CA GLY A 72 -24.30 -6.13 0.12
C GLY A 72 -25.57 -6.82 -0.37
N LEU A 73 -25.99 -6.55 -1.61
CA LEU A 73 -27.03 -7.34 -2.26
C LEU A 73 -26.46 -8.64 -2.81
N ILE A 74 -27.18 -9.74 -2.56
CA ILE A 74 -26.92 -11.03 -3.19
C ILE A 74 -28.09 -11.32 -4.12
N LYS A 75 -27.80 -11.41 -5.42
CA LYS A 75 -28.75 -11.78 -6.45
C LYS A 75 -28.64 -13.26 -6.76
N VAL A 76 -29.75 -13.92 -7.04
CA VAL A 76 -29.79 -15.31 -7.49
C VAL A 76 -30.58 -15.43 -8.79
N PHE A 77 -29.98 -16.14 -9.74
CA PHE A 77 -30.54 -16.52 -11.02
C PHE A 77 -30.87 -18.01 -10.99
N ASP A 78 -32.01 -18.40 -11.55
CA ASP A 78 -32.46 -19.79 -11.56
C ASP A 78 -31.60 -20.68 -12.48
N SER A 79 -30.97 -20.08 -13.50
CA SER A 79 -30.07 -20.75 -14.44
C SER A 79 -29.16 -19.75 -15.17
N LEU A 80 -28.24 -20.24 -16.01
CA LEU A 80 -27.43 -19.40 -16.90
C LEU A 80 -28.24 -18.65 -17.97
N ASP A 81 -29.45 -19.13 -18.29
CA ASP A 81 -30.33 -18.54 -19.30
C ASP A 81 -31.42 -17.64 -18.68
N ASP A 82 -31.40 -17.47 -17.35
CA ASP A 82 -32.38 -16.65 -16.64
C ASP A 82 -32.11 -15.15 -16.89
N PRO A 83 -33.04 -14.43 -17.55
CA PRO A 83 -32.83 -13.04 -17.90
C PRO A 83 -32.97 -12.08 -16.70
N ALA A 84 -33.49 -12.53 -15.55
CA ALA A 84 -33.81 -11.64 -14.44
C ALA A 84 -33.57 -12.30 -13.06
N PRO A 85 -32.70 -11.72 -12.21
CA PRO A 85 -32.45 -12.28 -10.89
C PRO A 85 -33.55 -11.95 -9.89
N SER A 86 -33.65 -12.76 -8.84
CA SER A 86 -34.28 -12.39 -7.57
C SER A 86 -33.23 -11.99 -6.52
N VAL A 87 -33.64 -11.30 -5.46
CA VAL A 87 -32.76 -10.98 -4.32
C VAL A 87 -32.78 -12.15 -3.34
N TYR A 88 -31.62 -12.76 -3.11
CA TYR A 88 -31.42 -13.81 -2.12
C TYR A 88 -31.26 -13.23 -0.71
N ALA A 89 -30.45 -12.18 -0.56
CA ALA A 89 -30.24 -11.48 0.69
C ALA A 89 -29.90 -10.00 0.45
N ASP A 90 -30.27 -9.16 1.41
CA ASP A 90 -29.98 -7.72 1.41
C ASP A 90 -29.28 -7.36 2.72
N LEU A 91 -27.97 -7.13 2.62
CA LEU A 91 -27.11 -6.72 3.73
C LEU A 91 -26.68 -5.26 3.60
N ARG A 92 -27.38 -4.43 2.80
CA ARG A 92 -27.01 -3.02 2.59
C ARG A 92 -27.01 -2.19 3.88
N THR A 93 -27.74 -2.61 4.91
CA THR A 93 -27.68 -1.98 6.23
C THR A 93 -26.42 -2.37 7.01
N GLU A 94 -25.83 -3.54 6.72
CA GLU A 94 -24.68 -4.09 7.45
C GLU A 94 -23.33 -3.79 6.78
N VAL A 95 -23.34 -3.57 5.47
CA VAL A 95 -22.17 -3.40 4.63
C VAL A 95 -21.84 -1.93 4.45
N HIS A 96 -20.58 -1.54 4.64
CA HIS A 96 -20.08 -0.23 4.23
C HIS A 96 -19.29 -0.36 2.94
N ASN A 97 -19.77 0.20 1.83
CA ASN A 97 -19.25 -0.11 0.49
C ASN A 97 -18.38 1.00 -0.16
N TYR A 98 -17.82 1.90 0.65
CA TYR A 98 -16.95 2.98 0.18
C TYR A 98 -15.58 2.47 -0.33
N TRP A 99 -15.23 2.80 -1.58
CA TRP A 99 -13.95 2.47 -2.23
C TRP A 99 -13.65 0.97 -2.29
N ASP A 100 -12.59 0.44 -1.69
CA ASP A 100 -12.29 -1.01 -1.81
C ASP A 100 -13.18 -1.84 -0.87
N ARG A 101 -13.97 -1.19 -0.02
CA ARG A 101 -14.85 -1.86 0.94
C ARG A 101 -16.13 -2.35 0.27
N GLY A 102 -16.80 -3.28 0.95
CA GLY A 102 -18.09 -3.78 0.55
C GLY A 102 -18.20 -5.29 0.76
N MET A 103 -19.15 -5.92 0.09
CA MET A 103 -19.23 -7.37 0.00
C MET A 103 -18.26 -7.90 -1.07
N LEU A 104 -17.19 -8.57 -0.66
CA LEU A 104 -16.14 -9.05 -1.57
C LEU A 104 -16.03 -10.58 -1.62
N GLY A 105 -16.32 -11.27 -0.52
CA GLY A 105 -16.31 -12.72 -0.44
C GLY A 105 -17.71 -13.33 -0.52
N LEU A 106 -17.84 -14.39 -1.31
CA LEU A 106 -19.06 -15.19 -1.47
C LEU A 106 -18.65 -16.65 -1.75
N ALA A 107 -19.19 -17.59 -0.99
CA ALA A 107 -19.04 -19.03 -1.23
C ALA A 107 -20.32 -19.78 -0.85
N LEU A 108 -20.65 -20.83 -1.60
CA LEU A 108 -21.74 -21.74 -1.25
C LEU A 108 -21.20 -22.87 -0.38
N HIS A 109 -22.04 -23.42 0.51
CA HIS A 109 -21.68 -24.64 1.22
C HIS A 109 -21.30 -25.76 0.23
N PRO A 110 -20.29 -26.61 0.50
CA PRO A 110 -19.88 -27.67 -0.43
C PRO A 110 -20.99 -28.66 -0.81
N ASP A 111 -21.92 -28.91 0.12
CA ASP A 111 -23.07 -29.81 -0.09
C ASP A 111 -24.35 -29.11 -0.58
N PHE A 112 -24.25 -27.88 -1.10
CA PHE A 112 -25.39 -27.17 -1.68
C PHE A 112 -26.01 -27.98 -2.85
N PRO A 113 -27.34 -28.09 -2.98
CA PRO A 113 -28.39 -27.40 -2.22
C PRO A 113 -28.89 -28.17 -0.99
N THR A 114 -28.33 -29.34 -0.66
CA THR A 114 -28.77 -30.10 0.52
C THR A 114 -28.51 -29.34 1.81
N ASP A 115 -27.41 -28.59 1.83
CA ASP A 115 -27.17 -27.52 2.79
C ASP A 115 -27.27 -26.16 2.07
N PRO A 116 -28.38 -25.42 2.24
CA PRO A 116 -28.64 -24.19 1.52
C PRO A 116 -27.95 -22.95 2.12
N ARG A 117 -26.84 -23.13 2.85
CA ARG A 117 -26.10 -22.01 3.44
C ARG A 117 -25.19 -21.32 2.43
N VAL A 118 -25.14 -19.99 2.53
CA VAL A 118 -24.29 -19.09 1.73
C VAL A 118 -23.39 -18.32 2.68
N TYR A 119 -22.09 -18.35 2.44
CA TYR A 119 -21.09 -17.65 3.26
C TYR A 119 -20.70 -16.35 2.57
N VAL A 120 -20.46 -15.32 3.37
CA VAL A 120 -20.08 -13.99 2.90
C VAL A 120 -18.97 -13.39 3.75
N LEU A 121 -18.08 -12.63 3.12
CA LEU A 121 -17.10 -11.78 3.78
C LEU A 121 -17.29 -10.36 3.28
N TYR A 122 -17.56 -9.44 4.20
CA TYR A 122 -17.86 -8.06 3.86
C TYR A 122 -17.27 -7.08 4.88
N THR A 123 -16.98 -5.86 4.42
CA THR A 123 -16.65 -4.74 5.31
C THR A 123 -17.90 -4.28 6.04
N HIS A 124 -17.89 -4.34 7.36
CA HIS A 124 -19.03 -4.05 8.21
C HIS A 124 -19.15 -2.55 8.50
N ASP A 125 -20.35 -1.98 8.41
CA ASP A 125 -20.61 -0.58 8.72
C ASP A 125 -20.69 -0.30 10.23
N GLY A 126 -19.60 -0.61 10.93
CA GLY A 126 -19.49 -0.49 12.37
C GLY A 126 -18.05 -0.74 12.83
N LEU A 127 -17.75 -0.34 14.06
CA LEU A 127 -16.55 -0.84 14.74
C LEU A 127 -16.83 -2.24 15.30
N ILE A 128 -15.79 -2.97 15.70
CA ILE A 128 -15.93 -4.29 16.32
C ILE A 128 -16.92 -4.22 17.51
N GLY A 129 -18.06 -4.89 17.39
CA GLY A 129 -19.14 -4.91 18.39
C GLY A 129 -19.92 -3.60 18.55
N GLY A 130 -19.75 -2.66 17.61
CA GLY A 130 -20.44 -1.37 17.57
C GLY A 130 -21.83 -1.43 16.93
N PRO A 131 -22.56 -0.31 16.89
CA PRO A 131 -23.84 -0.21 16.20
C PRO A 131 -23.66 -0.13 14.68
N THR A 132 -24.73 -0.49 13.95
CA THR A 132 -24.76 -0.58 12.49
C THR A 132 -26.13 -0.14 11.97
N PRO A 133 -26.21 0.67 10.89
CA PRO A 133 -25.10 1.30 10.18
C PRO A 133 -24.52 2.46 10.99
N LYS A 134 -23.20 2.65 10.93
CA LYS A 134 -22.50 3.76 11.61
C LYS A 134 -22.29 4.94 10.68
N TRP A 135 -21.91 4.69 9.43
CA TRP A 135 -21.51 5.72 8.46
C TRP A 135 -22.46 5.80 7.27
N GLY A 136 -22.93 4.65 6.81
CA GLY A 136 -23.76 4.48 5.64
C GLY A 136 -25.19 4.95 5.83
N THR A 137 -25.91 5.04 4.71
CA THR A 137 -27.33 5.36 4.72
C THR A 137 -28.12 4.07 4.50
N PRO A 138 -29.03 3.69 5.43
CA PRO A 138 -29.83 2.48 5.29
C PRO A 138 -30.49 2.36 3.91
N ASP A 139 -30.48 1.13 3.37
CA ASP A 139 -31.16 0.73 2.13
C ASP A 139 -30.67 1.44 0.85
N THR A 140 -29.48 2.04 0.90
CA THR A 140 -28.83 2.65 -0.26
C THR A 140 -27.73 1.75 -0.82
N ASP A 141 -27.34 1.99 -2.08
CA ASP A 141 -26.31 1.17 -2.73
C ASP A 141 -24.92 1.86 -2.70
N ALA A 142 -24.76 2.95 -1.94
CA ALA A 142 -23.53 3.71 -1.87
C ALA A 142 -23.42 4.48 -0.55
N ASP A 143 -22.37 4.20 0.21
CA ASP A 143 -22.11 4.83 1.50
C ASP A 143 -21.00 5.87 1.40
N PRO A 144 -21.25 7.14 1.75
CA PRO A 144 -20.20 8.15 1.80
C PRO A 144 -19.40 8.09 3.11
N CYS A 145 -18.08 8.30 3.03
CA CYS A 145 -17.26 8.54 4.21
C CYS A 145 -17.38 10.00 4.69
N PRO A 146 -17.58 10.28 5.99
CA PRO A 146 -17.62 11.64 6.53
C PRO A 146 -16.36 12.47 6.24
N SER A 147 -16.51 13.75 5.88
CA SER A 147 -15.41 14.67 5.60
C SER A 147 -15.73 16.10 6.05
N PRO A 148 -14.97 16.70 7.00
CA PRO A 148 -13.76 16.17 7.65
C PRO A 148 -14.05 15.04 8.67
N PRO A 149 -13.03 14.22 9.03
CA PRO A 149 -11.64 14.35 8.58
C PRO A 149 -11.39 13.73 7.20
N GLY A 150 -12.36 12.98 6.66
CA GLY A 150 -12.30 12.41 5.33
C GLY A 150 -11.72 10.99 5.31
N PRO A 151 -11.84 10.30 4.17
CA PRO A 151 -11.41 8.90 4.02
C PRO A 151 -9.91 8.66 4.23
N THR A 152 -9.08 9.68 4.07
CA THR A 152 -7.61 9.61 4.23
C THR A 152 -7.12 10.24 5.54
N GLY A 153 -8.04 10.66 6.41
CA GLY A 153 -7.78 11.14 7.77
C GLY A 153 -8.65 10.41 8.78
N ASP A 154 -8.89 9.12 8.55
CA ASP A 154 -9.56 8.19 9.47
C ASP A 154 -11.07 8.44 9.68
N GLY A 155 -11.74 9.11 8.73
CA GLY A 155 -13.11 9.60 8.88
C GLY A 155 -14.22 8.55 8.89
N CYS A 156 -13.93 7.30 8.53
CA CYS A 156 -14.89 6.19 8.55
C CYS A 156 -14.20 4.88 8.95
N GLN A 157 -13.82 4.76 10.21
CA GLN A 157 -13.26 3.52 10.76
C GLN A 157 -14.32 2.41 10.81
N VAL A 158 -13.98 1.21 10.34
CA VAL A 158 -14.88 0.06 10.21
C VAL A 158 -14.20 -1.23 10.67
N SER A 159 -14.98 -2.31 10.81
CA SER A 159 -14.50 -3.68 10.97
C SER A 159 -14.88 -4.51 9.74
N ALA A 160 -14.60 -5.81 9.75
CA ALA A 160 -15.18 -6.73 8.78
C ALA A 160 -15.80 -7.96 9.45
N ARG A 161 -16.79 -8.54 8.75
CA ARG A 161 -17.50 -9.74 9.19
C ARG A 161 -17.39 -10.86 8.17
N LEU A 162 -17.06 -12.03 8.69
CA LEU A 162 -17.28 -13.32 8.04
C LEU A 162 -18.56 -13.90 8.61
N SER A 163 -19.54 -14.13 7.75
CA SER A 163 -20.88 -14.57 8.15
C SER A 163 -21.39 -15.72 7.29
N VAL A 164 -22.35 -16.46 7.84
CA VAL A 164 -23.14 -17.44 7.12
C VAL A 164 -24.60 -17.00 7.09
N LEU A 165 -25.21 -17.11 5.92
CA LEU A 165 -26.61 -16.85 5.65
C LEU A 165 -27.31 -18.20 5.49
N ASN A 166 -28.38 -18.41 6.22
CA ASN A 166 -29.21 -19.60 6.05
C ASN A 166 -30.11 -19.47 4.80
N ALA A 167 -30.96 -20.48 4.55
CA ALA A 167 -31.86 -20.50 3.38
C ALA A 167 -32.85 -19.32 3.29
N ASN A 168 -33.15 -18.65 4.41
CA ASN A 168 -34.05 -17.50 4.43
C ASN A 168 -33.30 -16.15 4.41
N GLY A 169 -31.99 -16.18 4.23
CA GLY A 169 -31.13 -15.00 4.19
C GLY A 169 -30.76 -14.45 5.58
N ALA A 170 -31.20 -15.06 6.68
CA ALA A 170 -30.82 -14.58 8.01
C ALA A 170 -29.35 -14.87 8.31
N GLU A 171 -28.68 -13.85 8.85
CA GLU A 171 -27.25 -13.84 9.12
C GLU A 171 -26.90 -14.45 10.48
N GLN A 172 -25.82 -15.23 10.49
CA GLN A 172 -25.04 -15.59 11.67
C GLN A 172 -23.59 -15.14 11.45
N VAL A 173 -23.11 -14.23 12.29
CA VAL A 173 -21.71 -13.79 12.30
C VAL A 173 -20.82 -14.90 12.86
N LEU A 174 -19.79 -15.28 12.11
CA LEU A 174 -18.79 -16.29 12.50
C LEU A 174 -17.52 -15.65 13.08
N VAL A 175 -17.05 -14.56 12.45
CA VAL A 175 -15.88 -13.78 12.89
C VAL A 175 -16.15 -12.30 12.61
N GLU A 176 -15.85 -11.44 13.59
CA GLU A 176 -15.82 -9.99 13.44
C GLU A 176 -14.50 -9.48 14.02
N ASP A 177 -13.67 -8.85 13.19
CA ASP A 177 -12.33 -8.37 13.55
C ASP A 177 -11.87 -7.33 12.52
N TRP A 178 -10.78 -7.58 11.75
CA TRP A 178 -10.28 -6.77 10.61
C TRP A 178 -10.51 -5.27 10.79
N CYS A 179 -9.79 -4.68 11.74
CA CYS A 179 -9.96 -3.27 12.04
C CYS A 179 -9.45 -2.43 10.88
N GLN A 180 -10.29 -1.61 10.27
CA GLN A 180 -9.92 -0.81 9.10
C GLN A 180 -10.01 0.67 9.42
N VAL A 181 -8.86 1.32 9.34
CA VAL A 181 -8.75 2.77 9.54
C VAL A 181 -8.98 3.49 8.20
N TYR A 182 -8.45 2.92 7.12
CA TYR A 182 -8.52 3.45 5.76
C TYR A 182 -9.48 2.65 4.87
N PRO A 183 -9.98 3.23 3.77
CA PRO A 183 -10.94 2.59 2.88
C PRO A 183 -10.33 1.75 1.76
N SER A 184 -9.07 1.36 1.91
CA SER A 184 -8.35 0.46 1.02
C SER A 184 -7.80 -0.74 1.80
N HIS A 185 -7.41 -1.80 1.08
CA HIS A 185 -6.91 -3.07 1.63
C HIS A 185 -7.85 -3.65 2.70
N SER A 186 -9.13 -3.66 2.37
CA SER A 186 -10.19 -4.01 3.30
C SER A 186 -10.16 -5.52 3.63
N ILE A 187 -10.84 -6.30 2.81
CA ILE A 187 -10.96 -7.75 2.90
C ILE A 187 -10.74 -8.38 1.53
N GLY A 188 -10.76 -9.71 1.44
CA GLY A 188 -10.59 -10.44 0.19
C GLY A 188 -11.70 -11.43 -0.09
N SER A 189 -11.31 -12.64 -0.48
CA SER A 189 -12.21 -13.75 -0.78
C SER A 189 -12.41 -14.71 0.39
N ILE A 190 -13.38 -15.60 0.21
CA ILE A 190 -13.56 -16.82 1.00
C ILE A 190 -13.63 -18.00 0.07
N GLU A 191 -13.05 -19.13 0.49
CA GLU A 191 -13.13 -20.39 -0.25
C GLU A 191 -13.20 -21.56 0.72
N PHE A 192 -13.96 -22.59 0.35
CA PHE A 192 -13.87 -23.88 1.03
C PHE A 192 -12.62 -24.62 0.58
N GLY A 193 -11.81 -25.03 1.56
CA GLY A 193 -10.67 -25.90 1.32
C GLY A 193 -11.11 -27.32 0.92
N PRO A 194 -10.20 -28.11 0.34
CA PRO A 194 -10.43 -29.53 0.04
C PRO A 194 -10.68 -30.38 1.30
N ASP A 195 -10.41 -29.83 2.48
CA ASP A 195 -10.65 -30.41 3.79
C ASP A 195 -12.03 -30.06 4.36
N GLY A 196 -12.86 -29.32 3.62
CA GLY A 196 -14.20 -28.90 4.02
C GLY A 196 -14.23 -27.72 5.00
N MET A 197 -13.08 -27.13 5.34
CA MET A 197 -13.02 -25.96 6.21
C MET A 197 -13.11 -24.67 5.41
N LEU A 198 -13.58 -23.60 6.04
CA LEU A 198 -13.71 -22.29 5.39
C LEU A 198 -12.45 -21.46 5.63
N TYR A 199 -11.91 -20.93 4.54
CA TYR A 199 -10.78 -20.01 4.55
C TYR A 199 -11.27 -18.60 4.21
N ALA A 200 -10.70 -17.60 4.87
CA ALA A 200 -10.99 -16.19 4.61
C ALA A 200 -9.70 -15.38 4.64
N GLY A 201 -9.60 -14.39 3.75
CA GLY A 201 -8.46 -13.48 3.67
C GLY A 201 -8.90 -12.05 3.94
N GLY A 202 -8.07 -11.28 4.63
CA GLY A 202 -8.28 -9.84 4.74
C GLY A 202 -6.99 -9.06 4.69
N GLY A 203 -7.09 -7.83 4.17
CA GLY A 203 -5.96 -6.94 4.03
C GLY A 203 -5.55 -6.31 5.34
N ASP A 204 -4.52 -5.48 5.29
CA ASP A 204 -3.94 -4.81 6.45
C ASP A 204 -4.77 -3.61 6.96
N GLY A 205 -5.80 -3.19 6.22
CA GLY A 205 -6.69 -2.07 6.57
C GLY A 205 -5.98 -0.73 6.79
N ALA A 206 -4.75 -0.59 6.28
CA ALA A 206 -3.82 0.49 6.56
C ALA A 206 -3.78 1.56 5.46
N SER A 207 -3.04 2.65 5.68
CA SER A 207 -2.88 3.68 4.66
C SER A 207 -2.19 3.15 3.42
N PHE A 208 -2.75 3.46 2.26
CA PHE A 208 -2.19 3.18 0.94
C PHE A 208 -1.36 4.35 0.39
N THR A 209 -1.21 5.44 1.14
CA THR A 209 -0.57 6.68 0.66
C THR A 209 0.78 6.97 1.32
N TYR A 210 1.04 6.37 2.49
CA TYR A 210 2.27 6.57 3.25
C TYR A 210 2.62 5.34 4.10
N VAL A 211 3.82 5.35 4.70
CA VAL A 211 4.28 4.30 5.63
C VAL A 211 3.47 4.40 6.91
N ASP A 212 2.52 3.52 7.13
CA ASP A 212 1.58 3.56 8.25
C ASP A 212 1.94 2.53 9.32
N TYR A 213 2.39 3.05 10.45
CA TYR A 213 2.68 2.31 11.66
C TYR A 213 1.76 2.72 12.82
N GLY A 214 0.60 3.31 12.52
CA GLY A 214 -0.36 3.85 13.50
C GLY A 214 0.02 5.22 14.06
N GLN A 215 0.75 6.02 13.29
CA GLN A 215 1.30 7.31 13.74
C GLN A 215 0.39 8.51 13.58
N ASP A 216 -0.86 8.30 13.15
CA ASP A 216 -1.71 9.43 12.83
C ASP A 216 -1.79 10.39 14.03
N SER A 217 -1.63 11.67 13.71
CA SER A 217 -1.62 12.83 14.59
C SER A 217 -2.08 14.07 13.81
N PHE A 218 -3.04 13.91 12.88
CA PHE A 218 -3.63 15.07 12.19
C PHE A 218 -4.47 15.90 13.17
N THR A 219 -4.08 17.16 13.40
CA THR A 219 -4.87 18.09 14.24
C THR A 219 -6.28 18.39 13.70
N SER A 220 -6.60 17.95 12.47
CA SER A 220 -7.95 17.98 11.89
C SER A 220 -8.72 16.66 12.01
N SER A 221 -8.06 15.55 12.37
CA SER A 221 -8.67 14.24 12.68
C SER A 221 -9.03 14.06 14.16
N ASP A 222 -8.73 15.06 15.00
CA ASP A 222 -8.87 15.15 16.48
C ASP A 222 -10.30 14.92 17.06
N ILE A 223 -11.26 14.54 16.22
CA ILE A 223 -12.56 13.97 16.63
C ILE A 223 -12.53 12.43 16.73
N THR A 224 -11.47 11.79 16.28
CA THR A 224 -11.28 10.33 16.29
C THR A 224 -9.97 10.00 17.02
N PRO A 225 -9.90 8.90 17.80
CA PRO A 225 -8.68 8.56 18.54
C PRO A 225 -7.57 8.08 17.60
N ASP A 226 -6.33 8.57 17.79
CA ASP A 226 -5.12 7.98 17.18
C ASP A 226 -5.03 6.49 17.52
N ASN A 227 -4.55 5.61 16.62
CA ASN A 227 -4.54 4.15 16.86
C ASN A 227 -5.89 3.60 17.39
N PRO A 228 -6.97 3.72 16.59
CA PRO A 228 -8.32 3.34 17.00
C PRO A 228 -8.49 1.83 17.22
N CYS A 229 -7.59 1.03 16.64
CA CYS A 229 -7.61 -0.42 16.71
C CYS A 229 -6.97 -0.96 18.00
N GLY A 230 -6.29 -0.09 18.76
CA GLY A 230 -5.68 -0.47 20.03
C GLY A 230 -4.41 -1.30 19.85
N ASP A 231 -3.70 -1.09 18.73
CA ASP A 231 -2.54 -1.87 18.34
C ASP A 231 -1.38 -1.63 19.32
N GLY A 232 -0.81 -2.71 19.81
CA GLY A 232 0.30 -2.76 20.75
C GLY A 232 -0.03 -2.38 22.20
N THR A 233 1.01 -2.08 22.98
CA THR A 233 0.85 -1.78 24.42
C THR A 233 0.38 -0.36 24.73
N ALA A 234 0.25 0.50 23.71
CA ALA A 234 -0.24 1.85 23.88
C ALA A 234 -1.77 1.84 24.01
N PRO A 235 -2.37 2.71 24.83
CA PRO A 235 -3.83 2.79 24.90
C PRO A 235 -4.41 3.27 23.57
N VAL A 236 -5.61 2.81 23.23
CA VAL A 236 -6.43 3.38 22.15
C VAL A 236 -6.46 4.90 22.28
N GLY A 237 -6.23 5.62 21.20
CA GLY A 237 -6.12 7.08 21.19
C GLY A 237 -4.69 7.62 21.28
N ALA A 238 -3.67 6.76 21.37
CA ALA A 238 -2.28 7.18 21.45
C ALA A 238 -1.58 7.15 20.07
N THR A 239 -0.91 8.25 19.72
CA THR A 239 0.01 8.28 18.59
C THR A 239 1.13 7.24 18.77
N LEU A 240 1.27 6.29 17.84
CA LEU A 240 2.35 5.32 17.88
C LEU A 240 3.64 5.92 17.30
N THR A 241 4.78 5.58 17.89
CA THR A 241 6.09 6.09 17.47
C THR A 241 7.12 4.98 17.35
N PRO A 242 8.01 5.01 16.34
CA PRO A 242 9.10 4.06 16.25
C PRO A 242 10.06 4.21 17.44
N PRO A 243 10.72 3.13 17.87
CA PRO A 243 10.76 1.84 17.20
C PRO A 243 9.68 0.85 17.67
N THR A 244 8.83 1.20 18.64
CA THR A 244 7.87 0.27 19.26
C THR A 244 6.45 0.41 18.71
N ALA A 245 6.29 1.00 17.53
CA ALA A 245 5.00 1.09 16.87
C ALA A 245 4.58 -0.27 16.29
N GLU A 246 3.29 -0.59 16.39
CA GLU A 246 2.71 -1.89 16.00
C GLU A 246 1.40 -1.75 15.20
N GLY A 247 0.93 -0.51 14.95
CA GLY A 247 -0.33 -0.27 14.24
C GLY A 247 -0.22 -0.11 12.74
N GLY A 248 -1.32 0.23 12.09
CA GLY A 248 -1.35 0.42 10.64
C GLY A 248 -1.04 -0.86 9.89
N ALA A 249 -0.12 -0.84 8.93
CA ALA A 249 0.21 -2.02 8.14
C ALA A 249 0.99 -3.09 8.95
N LEU A 250 1.52 -2.71 10.11
CA LEU A 250 2.28 -3.64 10.98
C LEU A 250 1.39 -4.74 11.58
N ARG A 251 0.06 -4.58 11.55
CA ARG A 251 -0.89 -5.64 11.93
C ARG A 251 -0.76 -6.90 11.08
N ALA A 252 -0.26 -6.79 9.85
CA ALA A 252 0.08 -7.97 9.04
C ALA A 252 1.19 -8.86 9.67
N GLN A 253 1.89 -8.36 10.71
CA GLN A 253 2.94 -9.07 11.44
C GLN A 253 2.57 -9.32 12.92
N ASP A 254 1.30 -9.18 13.29
CA ASP A 254 0.88 -9.11 14.69
C ASP A 254 1.17 -10.37 15.52
N LEU A 255 1.26 -11.57 14.91
CA LEU A 255 1.73 -12.77 15.63
C LEU A 255 3.16 -12.64 16.18
N ARG A 256 3.92 -11.62 15.75
CA ARG A 256 5.27 -11.32 16.24
C ARG A 256 5.26 -10.41 17.48
N THR A 257 4.11 -9.86 17.84
CA THR A 257 3.90 -8.89 18.94
C THR A 257 2.83 -9.40 19.91
N PRO A 258 3.15 -10.39 20.77
CA PRO A 258 2.14 -11.04 21.63
C PRO A 258 1.75 -10.21 22.86
N ALA A 259 1.98 -8.89 22.83
CA ALA A 259 1.77 -8.01 24.00
C ALA A 259 0.30 -7.57 24.16
N ASP A 260 -0.46 -7.68 23.09
CA ASP A 260 -1.87 -7.33 22.91
C ASP A 260 -2.63 -8.46 22.16
N PRO A 261 -3.97 -8.41 22.11
CA PRO A 261 -4.76 -9.40 21.38
C PRO A 261 -4.46 -9.38 19.89
N THR A 262 -4.32 -10.56 19.28
CA THR A 262 -3.99 -10.67 17.86
C THR A 262 -5.16 -10.23 16.98
N THR A 263 -4.93 -9.40 15.96
CA THR A 263 -5.88 -9.13 14.87
C THR A 263 -5.63 -10.06 13.68
N VAL A 264 -6.62 -10.20 12.80
CA VAL A 264 -6.52 -11.03 11.57
C VAL A 264 -6.26 -10.20 10.31
N ASP A 265 -5.87 -8.94 10.46
CA ASP A 265 -5.46 -8.07 9.37
C ASP A 265 -4.18 -8.61 8.67
N GLY A 266 -4.12 -8.48 7.35
CA GLY A 266 -2.99 -8.94 6.54
C GLY A 266 -2.73 -10.45 6.63
N SER A 267 -3.80 -11.25 6.76
CA SER A 267 -3.72 -12.68 7.05
C SER A 267 -4.71 -13.53 6.26
N ILE A 268 -4.43 -14.84 6.17
CA ILE A 268 -5.43 -15.86 5.82
C ILE A 268 -5.77 -16.65 7.08
N ILE A 269 -7.06 -16.75 7.38
CA ILE A 269 -7.60 -17.57 8.46
C ILE A 269 -8.27 -18.84 7.93
N ARG A 270 -8.29 -19.89 8.76
CA ARG A 270 -8.97 -21.16 8.52
C ARG A 270 -9.86 -21.50 9.71
N ILE A 271 -11.16 -21.62 9.47
CA ILE A 271 -12.16 -21.79 10.52
C ILE A 271 -13.09 -22.97 10.25
N ASP A 272 -13.68 -23.46 11.34
CA ASP A 272 -14.83 -24.36 11.29
C ASP A 272 -16.06 -23.56 10.80
N PRO A 273 -16.70 -23.99 9.70
CA PRO A 273 -17.79 -23.24 9.06
C PRO A 273 -19.11 -23.25 9.85
N GLU A 274 -19.24 -24.08 10.89
CA GLU A 274 -20.41 -24.10 11.76
C GLU A 274 -20.30 -23.07 12.89
N THR A 275 -19.09 -22.96 13.45
CA THR A 275 -18.87 -22.28 14.74
C THR A 275 -18.06 -20.99 14.65
N GLY A 276 -17.35 -20.75 13.56
CA GLY A 276 -16.41 -19.63 13.44
C GLY A 276 -15.14 -19.78 14.29
N GLN A 277 -14.97 -20.92 14.96
CA GLN A 277 -13.77 -21.22 15.74
C GLN A 277 -12.63 -21.67 14.83
N ALA A 278 -11.40 -21.62 15.33
CA ALA A 278 -10.25 -22.17 14.62
C ALA A 278 -10.48 -23.66 14.27
N ALA A 279 -10.28 -24.00 12.99
CA ALA A 279 -10.49 -25.36 12.54
C ALA A 279 -9.46 -26.33 13.15
N PRO A 280 -9.83 -27.61 13.38
CA PRO A 280 -8.89 -28.63 13.85
C PRO A 280 -7.65 -28.73 12.94
N GLY A 281 -6.48 -28.83 13.56
CA GLY A 281 -5.20 -28.92 12.85
C GLY A 281 -4.57 -27.59 12.46
N ASN A 282 -5.17 -26.44 12.83
CA ASN A 282 -4.51 -25.15 12.64
C ASN A 282 -3.16 -25.08 13.37
N PRO A 283 -2.14 -24.40 12.81
CA PRO A 283 -0.78 -24.40 13.35
C PRO A 283 -0.67 -23.91 14.80
N LEU A 284 -1.52 -22.94 15.17
CA LEU A 284 -1.53 -22.30 16.48
C LEU A 284 -2.77 -22.65 17.32
N ILE A 285 -3.38 -23.82 17.08
CA ILE A 285 -4.62 -24.24 17.76
C ILE A 285 -4.54 -24.23 19.29
N GLY A 286 -3.32 -24.35 19.85
CA GLY A 286 -3.07 -24.29 21.30
C GLY A 286 -2.83 -22.89 21.88
N SER A 287 -2.85 -21.83 21.06
CA SER A 287 -2.65 -20.45 21.53
C SER A 287 -3.73 -20.04 22.54
N ALA A 288 -3.41 -19.17 23.49
CA ALA A 288 -4.43 -18.59 24.37
C ALA A 288 -5.33 -17.60 23.62
N ASP A 289 -4.76 -16.87 22.67
CA ASP A 289 -5.44 -15.92 21.80
C ASP A 289 -6.33 -16.64 20.76
N LEU A 290 -7.57 -16.18 20.56
CA LEU A 290 -8.53 -16.83 19.66
C LEU A 290 -8.21 -16.59 18.18
N ASN A 291 -7.80 -15.38 17.81
CA ASN A 291 -7.46 -15.02 16.44
C ASN A 291 -6.16 -15.70 16.01
N ALA A 292 -5.17 -15.74 16.89
CA ALA A 292 -3.94 -16.47 16.62
C ALA A 292 -4.20 -17.95 16.25
N ARG A 293 -5.18 -18.61 16.89
CA ARG A 293 -5.56 -19.99 16.55
C ARG A 293 -6.10 -20.13 15.12
N ARG A 294 -6.70 -19.09 14.56
CA ARG A 294 -7.35 -19.11 13.24
C ARG A 294 -6.35 -18.92 12.09
N ILE A 295 -5.25 -18.22 12.32
CA ILE A 295 -4.30 -17.80 11.28
C ILE A 295 -3.50 -18.99 10.73
N VAL A 296 -3.44 -19.10 9.41
CA VAL A 296 -2.60 -20.06 8.65
C VAL A 296 -1.56 -19.35 7.77
N ALA A 297 -1.76 -18.07 7.47
CA ALA A 297 -0.80 -17.22 6.78
C ALA A 297 -0.88 -15.78 7.29
N GLN A 298 0.25 -15.08 7.30
CA GLN A 298 0.37 -13.67 7.69
C GLN A 298 1.35 -12.94 6.77
N GLY A 299 1.51 -11.64 6.99
CA GLY A 299 2.44 -10.81 6.24
C GLY A 299 2.00 -10.58 4.81
N LEU A 300 0.68 -10.53 4.58
CA LEU A 300 0.05 -10.16 3.32
C LEU A 300 -0.44 -8.71 3.42
N ARG A 301 -0.48 -8.00 2.30
CA ARG A 301 -0.96 -6.61 2.28
C ARG A 301 -2.47 -6.54 2.02
N ASN A 302 -2.91 -7.14 0.93
CA ASN A 302 -4.29 -7.20 0.49
C ASN A 302 -4.51 -8.47 -0.35
N PRO A 303 -4.73 -9.63 0.31
CA PRO A 303 -4.95 -10.91 -0.35
C PRO A 303 -6.35 -10.99 -0.96
N MET A 304 -6.60 -10.16 -1.98
CA MET A 304 -7.92 -9.89 -2.56
C MET A 304 -8.60 -11.16 -3.08
N ARG A 305 -7.83 -12.08 -3.70
CA ARG A 305 -8.33 -13.37 -4.17
C ARG A 305 -7.34 -14.49 -3.88
N PHE A 306 -7.85 -15.65 -3.46
CA PHE A 306 -7.08 -16.88 -3.39
C PHE A 306 -7.89 -18.07 -3.88
N THR A 307 -7.21 -19.17 -4.21
CA THR A 307 -7.84 -20.40 -4.68
C THR A 307 -7.01 -21.62 -4.28
N PHE A 308 -7.62 -22.80 -4.34
CA PHE A 308 -6.93 -24.07 -4.11
C PHE A 308 -6.54 -24.74 -5.42
N ARG A 309 -5.32 -25.27 -5.48
CA ARG A 309 -4.91 -26.10 -6.62
C ARG A 309 -5.68 -27.43 -6.57
N PRO A 310 -6.41 -27.80 -7.65
CA PRO A 310 -7.28 -28.98 -7.66
C PRO A 310 -6.55 -30.27 -7.25
N GLY A 311 -7.19 -31.08 -6.40
CA GLY A 311 -6.65 -32.36 -5.93
C GLY A 311 -5.51 -32.24 -4.91
N THR A 312 -5.21 -31.05 -4.41
CA THR A 312 -4.15 -30.80 -3.42
C THR A 312 -4.65 -29.89 -2.30
N SER A 313 -3.89 -29.75 -1.22
CA SER A 313 -4.10 -28.73 -0.18
C SER A 313 -3.43 -27.39 -0.48
N GLU A 314 -2.85 -27.22 -1.67
CA GLU A 314 -2.07 -26.03 -1.96
C GLU A 314 -2.97 -24.81 -2.12
N LEU A 315 -2.71 -23.80 -1.30
CA LEU A 315 -3.37 -22.51 -1.36
C LEU A 315 -2.52 -21.54 -2.19
N TRP A 316 -3.15 -20.86 -3.14
CA TRP A 316 -2.54 -19.87 -4.02
C TRP A 316 -3.24 -18.54 -3.83
N ILE A 317 -2.49 -17.47 -3.58
CA ILE A 317 -3.01 -16.18 -3.13
C ILE A 317 -2.52 -15.11 -4.09
N GLY A 318 -3.41 -14.27 -4.59
CA GLY A 318 -3.06 -13.02 -5.25
C GLY A 318 -3.04 -11.92 -4.20
N ASP A 319 -1.86 -11.37 -3.92
CA ASP A 319 -1.66 -10.30 -2.95
C ASP A 319 -1.35 -8.97 -3.66
N VAL A 320 -2.20 -7.97 -3.41
CA VAL A 320 -2.05 -6.63 -3.98
C VAL A 320 -1.01 -5.86 -3.18
N GLY A 321 0.18 -5.72 -3.76
CA GLY A 321 1.32 -5.04 -3.13
C GLY A 321 1.21 -3.52 -3.16
N TYR A 322 2.28 -2.81 -2.80
CA TYR A 322 2.22 -1.40 -2.47
C TYR A 322 2.54 -0.49 -3.66
N SER A 323 3.82 -0.32 -3.95
CA SER A 323 4.32 0.70 -4.87
C SER A 323 5.05 0.13 -6.07
N THR A 324 5.46 -1.14 -5.97
CA THR A 324 6.38 -1.74 -6.92
C THR A 324 5.86 -3.07 -7.45
N TRP A 325 5.32 -3.93 -6.58
CA TRP A 325 5.07 -5.33 -6.91
C TRP A 325 3.61 -5.73 -6.69
N GLU A 326 3.13 -6.62 -7.55
CA GLU A 326 2.03 -7.53 -7.23
C GLU A 326 2.58 -8.94 -7.06
N GLU A 327 1.90 -9.77 -6.27
CA GLU A 327 2.40 -11.08 -5.87
C GLU A 327 1.36 -12.19 -6.10
N ILE A 328 1.86 -13.35 -6.54
CA ILE A 328 1.18 -14.63 -6.44
C ILE A 328 1.97 -15.48 -5.46
N ASP A 329 1.36 -15.75 -4.33
CA ASP A 329 1.92 -16.53 -3.23
C ASP A 329 1.40 -17.96 -3.22
N ARG A 330 2.16 -18.84 -2.59
CA ARG A 330 1.84 -20.28 -2.53
C ARG A 330 2.13 -20.86 -1.15
N ILE A 331 1.16 -21.56 -0.59
CA ILE A 331 1.30 -22.37 0.62
C ILE A 331 1.00 -23.83 0.28
N VAL A 332 1.98 -24.71 0.45
CA VAL A 332 1.82 -26.13 0.07
C VAL A 332 0.87 -26.87 1.01
N VAL A 333 1.02 -26.65 2.33
CA VAL A 333 0.20 -27.25 3.37
C VAL A 333 -0.13 -26.18 4.42
N PRO A 334 -1.32 -25.56 4.37
CA PRO A 334 -1.71 -24.47 5.28
C PRO A 334 -1.67 -24.84 6.78
N THR A 335 -1.75 -26.13 7.12
CA THR A 335 -1.72 -26.63 8.50
C THR A 335 -0.33 -26.97 9.02
N ALA A 336 0.72 -26.93 8.18
CA ALA A 336 2.07 -27.32 8.59
C ALA A 336 2.75 -26.25 9.47
N GLY A 337 2.32 -25.00 9.36
CA GLY A 337 2.90 -23.84 10.03
C GLY A 337 2.25 -22.56 9.52
N VAL A 338 2.31 -21.48 10.30
CA VAL A 338 1.93 -20.16 9.78
C VAL A 338 2.98 -19.69 8.79
N THR A 339 2.57 -19.49 7.53
CA THR A 339 3.45 -18.94 6.50
C THR A 339 3.48 -17.41 6.61
N ASN A 340 4.66 -16.80 6.58
CA ASN A 340 4.81 -15.33 6.65
C ASN A 340 5.34 -14.82 5.31
N PHE A 341 4.60 -13.96 4.60
CA PHE A 341 5.01 -13.37 3.32
C PHE A 341 5.79 -12.05 3.46
N GLY A 342 5.84 -11.50 4.68
CA GLY A 342 6.81 -10.48 5.06
C GLY A 342 6.34 -9.02 4.97
N TRP A 343 5.17 -8.73 4.39
CA TRP A 343 4.57 -7.39 4.44
C TRP A 343 4.33 -6.94 5.90
N PRO A 344 4.59 -5.69 6.28
CA PRO A 344 5.04 -4.56 5.45
C PRO A 344 6.55 -4.39 5.33
N CYS A 345 7.32 -5.26 5.98
CA CYS A 345 8.77 -5.16 6.01
C CYS A 345 9.40 -5.57 4.66
N TYR A 346 8.73 -6.43 3.91
CA TYR A 346 9.11 -6.82 2.55
C TYR A 346 7.99 -6.50 1.56
N GLU A 347 8.38 -6.14 0.35
CA GLU A 347 7.49 -6.04 -0.82
C GLU A 347 8.22 -6.73 -1.97
N GLY A 348 7.68 -7.82 -2.51
CA GLY A 348 8.49 -8.75 -3.28
C GLY A 348 9.55 -9.42 -2.40
N ALA A 349 10.70 -9.70 -3.01
CA ALA A 349 11.86 -10.24 -2.29
C ALA A 349 12.70 -9.16 -1.58
N ALA A 350 12.35 -7.87 -1.70
CA ALA A 350 13.16 -6.76 -1.22
C ALA A 350 12.59 -6.17 0.08
N ARG A 351 13.46 -5.62 0.93
CA ARG A 351 13.00 -4.80 2.07
C ARG A 351 12.25 -3.58 1.54
N GLN A 352 11.13 -3.27 2.16
CA GLN A 352 10.32 -2.12 1.80
C GLN A 352 11.04 -0.85 2.35
N PRO A 353 11.50 0.07 1.49
CA PRO A 353 12.39 1.16 1.92
C PRO A 353 11.80 2.11 2.96
N GLY A 354 10.49 2.31 2.93
CA GLY A 354 9.77 3.15 3.88
C GLY A 354 9.75 2.55 5.29
N TYR A 355 9.43 1.26 5.42
CA TYR A 355 9.43 0.57 6.72
C TYR A 355 10.85 0.27 7.24
N ASP A 356 11.82 0.00 6.35
CA ASP A 356 13.26 -0.09 6.69
C ASP A 356 13.77 1.27 7.22
N GLY A 357 13.40 2.39 6.57
CA GLY A 357 13.75 3.74 7.01
C GLY A 357 13.09 4.15 8.33
N ALA A 358 11.83 3.73 8.55
CA ALA A 358 11.11 3.96 9.80
C ALA A 358 11.77 3.25 11.01
N ASN A 359 12.55 2.19 10.76
CA ASN A 359 13.33 1.49 11.77
C ASN A 359 12.46 1.05 12.97
N VAL A 360 11.35 0.37 12.67
CA VAL A 360 10.44 -0.23 13.66
C VAL A 360 10.92 -1.63 14.05
N ASN A 361 10.81 -1.97 15.34
CA ASN A 361 11.35 -3.20 15.93
C ASN A 361 10.81 -4.46 15.25
N ILE A 362 9.54 -4.48 14.86
CA ILE A 362 8.91 -5.62 14.18
C ILE A 362 9.71 -5.97 12.90
N CYS A 363 9.99 -4.96 12.08
CA CYS A 363 10.75 -5.14 10.85
C CYS A 363 12.23 -5.40 11.10
N GLU A 364 12.89 -4.65 12.00
CA GLU A 364 14.30 -4.89 12.32
C GLU A 364 14.55 -6.31 12.84
N ASN A 365 13.65 -6.83 13.67
CA ASN A 365 13.71 -8.21 14.15
C ASN A 365 13.49 -9.23 13.03
N LEU A 366 12.57 -8.95 12.10
CA LEU A 366 12.34 -9.83 10.95
C LEU A 366 13.53 -9.81 9.97
N TYR A 367 14.13 -8.66 9.74
CA TYR A 367 15.35 -8.50 8.97
C TYR A 367 16.54 -9.23 9.60
N ALA A 368 16.70 -9.14 10.92
CA ALA A 368 17.73 -9.83 11.66
C ALA A 368 17.58 -11.36 11.63
N ALA A 369 16.34 -11.86 11.52
CA ALA A 369 16.06 -13.29 11.32
C ALA A 369 16.49 -13.81 9.93
N GLY A 370 16.80 -12.90 9.00
CA GLY A 370 17.26 -13.21 7.64
C GLY A 370 16.12 -13.45 6.65
N SER A 371 16.45 -13.41 5.35
CA SER A 371 15.44 -13.52 4.27
C SER A 371 14.73 -14.87 4.21
N SER A 372 15.22 -15.91 4.89
CA SER A 372 14.54 -17.20 5.03
C SER A 372 13.43 -17.19 6.08
N ALA A 373 13.27 -16.10 6.84
CA ALA A 373 12.19 -15.94 7.81
C ALA A 373 10.84 -15.60 7.15
N VAL A 374 10.87 -15.23 5.87
CA VAL A 374 9.70 -14.95 5.03
C VAL A 374 9.68 -15.89 3.84
N ALA A 375 8.49 -16.25 3.38
CA ALA A 375 8.27 -16.97 2.14
C ALA A 375 8.38 -15.99 0.97
N ALA A 376 9.14 -16.36 -0.05
CA ALA A 376 9.18 -15.58 -1.29
C ALA A 376 7.92 -15.86 -2.12
N PRO A 377 7.41 -14.86 -2.87
CA PRO A 377 6.30 -15.07 -3.77
C PRO A 377 6.66 -16.11 -4.84
N TYR A 378 5.66 -16.88 -5.26
CA TYR A 378 5.82 -17.86 -6.34
C TYR A 378 6.06 -17.13 -7.68
N TYR A 379 5.34 -16.03 -7.87
CA TYR A 379 5.55 -15.10 -8.97
C TYR A 379 5.31 -13.68 -8.47
N ALA A 380 6.17 -12.74 -8.84
CA ALA A 380 5.98 -11.33 -8.59
C ALA A 380 6.23 -10.55 -9.87
N TYR A 381 5.43 -9.52 -10.12
CA TYR A 381 5.56 -8.69 -11.31
C TYR A 381 5.51 -7.21 -10.95
N LYS A 382 6.34 -6.40 -11.62
CA LYS A 382 6.37 -4.97 -11.32
C LYS A 382 5.23 -4.25 -11.98
N HIS A 383 4.71 -3.22 -11.30
CA HIS A 383 3.77 -2.27 -11.88
C HIS A 383 4.28 -1.74 -13.23
N SER A 384 5.54 -1.32 -13.29
CA SER A 384 6.15 -0.74 -14.50
C SER A 384 6.52 -1.72 -15.62
N GLU A 385 6.40 -3.03 -15.40
CA GLU A 385 6.83 -4.06 -16.36
C GLU A 385 5.63 -4.78 -16.98
N LYS A 386 5.77 -5.14 -18.27
CA LYS A 386 4.75 -5.90 -19.01
C LYS A 386 4.79 -7.38 -18.65
N ILE A 387 3.61 -8.02 -18.61
CA ILE A 387 3.46 -9.47 -18.51
C ILE A 387 3.06 -10.01 -19.88
N ALA A 388 4.00 -10.68 -20.56
CA ALA A 388 3.79 -11.43 -21.82
C ALA A 388 3.23 -10.67 -23.06
N ASN A 389 2.70 -9.43 -22.98
CA ASN A 389 1.88 -8.83 -24.04
C ASN A 389 1.81 -7.27 -24.04
N THR A 390 0.77 -6.69 -24.67
CA THR A 390 0.51 -5.24 -24.82
C THR A 390 -0.33 -4.57 -23.72
N CYS A 391 -0.73 -5.28 -22.66
CA CYS A 391 -1.49 -4.70 -21.56
C CYS A 391 -0.79 -3.45 -21.00
N THR A 392 -1.59 -2.51 -20.51
CA THR A 392 -1.09 -1.29 -19.89
C THR A 392 -0.23 -1.65 -18.68
N THR A 393 0.75 -0.81 -18.39
CA THR A 393 1.64 -0.94 -17.24
C THR A 393 1.44 0.25 -16.32
N GLY A 394 1.86 0.06 -15.08
CA GLY A 394 2.23 1.09 -14.14
C GLY A 394 1.19 1.34 -13.03
N SER A 395 -0.06 0.94 -13.26
CA SER A 395 -0.98 0.58 -12.17
C SER A 395 -1.23 -0.91 -12.23
N SER A 396 -1.41 -1.54 -11.08
CA SER A 396 -1.67 -2.98 -10.96
C SER A 396 -2.52 -3.25 -9.74
N SER A 397 -3.34 -4.28 -9.84
CA SER A 397 -4.12 -4.83 -8.73
C SER A 397 -4.51 -6.23 -9.12
N ILE A 398 -3.77 -7.23 -8.63
CA ILE A 398 -4.13 -8.62 -8.85
C ILE A 398 -5.49 -8.90 -8.19
N SER A 399 -6.46 -9.29 -9.01
CA SER A 399 -7.89 -9.17 -8.66
C SER A 399 -8.70 -10.42 -8.95
N GLY A 400 -8.08 -11.45 -9.52
CA GLY A 400 -8.74 -12.69 -9.90
C GLY A 400 -7.73 -13.83 -9.93
N LEU A 401 -8.12 -14.99 -9.41
CA LEU A 401 -7.27 -16.18 -9.36
C LEU A 401 -8.13 -17.43 -9.50
N SER A 402 -7.84 -18.32 -10.47
CA SER A 402 -8.57 -19.57 -10.64
C SER A 402 -7.73 -20.62 -11.36
N PHE A 403 -7.73 -21.86 -10.87
CA PHE A 403 -7.16 -22.99 -11.60
C PHE A 403 -8.17 -23.57 -12.59
N TYR A 404 -7.71 -23.86 -13.80
CA TYR A 404 -8.50 -24.61 -14.77
C TYR A 404 -8.45 -26.11 -14.45
N LYS A 405 -9.62 -26.71 -14.23
CA LYS A 405 -9.77 -28.11 -13.78
C LYS A 405 -9.84 -29.13 -14.93
N GLY A 406 -9.56 -28.70 -16.15
CA GLY A 406 -9.88 -29.47 -17.36
C GLY A 406 -11.35 -29.34 -17.74
N GLY A 407 -11.65 -29.60 -19.01
CA GLY A 407 -12.99 -29.41 -19.56
C GLY A 407 -12.94 -29.27 -21.07
N ASN A 408 -13.65 -28.27 -21.60
CA ASN A 408 -13.75 -28.07 -23.04
C ASN A 408 -12.55 -27.33 -23.65
N TYR A 409 -11.67 -26.72 -22.84
CA TYR A 409 -10.54 -25.97 -23.38
C TYR A 409 -9.46 -26.92 -23.90
N PRO A 410 -8.55 -26.44 -24.77
CA PRO A 410 -7.38 -27.21 -25.19
C PRO A 410 -6.61 -27.77 -23.98
N THR A 411 -6.19 -29.03 -24.06
CA THR A 411 -5.53 -29.75 -22.95
C THR A 411 -4.27 -29.07 -22.42
N GLN A 412 -3.66 -28.15 -23.18
CA GLN A 412 -2.55 -27.34 -22.69
C GLN A 412 -2.94 -26.47 -21.47
N TYR A 413 -4.21 -26.07 -21.35
CA TYR A 413 -4.70 -25.28 -20.22
C TYR A 413 -5.00 -26.13 -18.98
N ASP A 414 -4.97 -27.46 -19.06
CA ASP A 414 -5.28 -28.35 -17.94
C ASP A 414 -4.31 -28.12 -16.77
N GLY A 415 -4.81 -27.59 -15.65
CA GLY A 415 -3.99 -27.22 -14.49
C GLY A 415 -3.29 -25.86 -14.60
N ALA A 416 -3.59 -25.06 -15.63
CA ALA A 416 -3.12 -23.68 -15.71
C ALA A 416 -3.75 -22.82 -14.61
N LEU A 417 -2.98 -21.86 -14.10
CA LEU A 417 -3.45 -20.83 -13.19
C LEU A 417 -3.83 -19.58 -13.99
N PHE A 418 -5.12 -19.28 -14.03
CA PHE A 418 -5.62 -18.02 -14.58
C PHE A 418 -5.57 -16.95 -13.50
N PHE A 419 -5.08 -15.78 -13.87
CA PHE A 419 -5.05 -14.62 -12.99
C PHE A 419 -5.39 -13.34 -13.73
N SER A 420 -6.01 -12.39 -13.05
CA SER A 420 -6.37 -11.09 -13.62
C SER A 420 -5.78 -9.94 -12.84
N ASP A 421 -5.61 -8.83 -13.54
CA ASP A 421 -5.26 -7.55 -12.93
C ASP A 421 -6.30 -6.50 -13.35
N TYR A 422 -6.99 -5.93 -12.35
CA TYR A 422 -8.09 -5.00 -12.54
C TYR A 422 -7.61 -3.72 -13.26
N SER A 423 -6.53 -3.12 -12.76
CA SER A 423 -5.99 -1.86 -13.28
C SER A 423 -5.42 -2.02 -14.69
N ARG A 424 -4.81 -3.17 -14.99
CA ARG A 424 -4.30 -3.48 -16.33
C ARG A 424 -5.37 -3.95 -17.30
N LYS A 425 -6.59 -4.22 -16.82
CA LYS A 425 -7.73 -4.72 -17.59
C LYS A 425 -7.41 -5.98 -18.38
N CYS A 426 -6.70 -6.92 -17.76
CA CYS A 426 -6.18 -8.10 -18.42
C CYS A 426 -6.32 -9.36 -17.58
N VAL A 427 -6.50 -10.49 -18.28
CA VAL A 427 -6.48 -11.86 -17.76
C VAL A 427 -5.35 -12.61 -18.46
N TRP A 428 -4.55 -13.32 -17.68
CA TRP A 428 -3.49 -14.19 -18.17
C TRP A 428 -3.72 -15.63 -17.75
N ALA A 429 -3.13 -16.56 -18.51
CA ALA A 429 -2.98 -17.95 -18.14
C ALA A 429 -1.49 -18.24 -17.89
N MET A 430 -1.15 -18.67 -16.68
CA MET A 430 0.15 -19.24 -16.33
C MET A 430 0.07 -20.75 -16.54
N MET A 431 0.68 -21.22 -17.63
CA MET A 431 0.55 -22.59 -18.11
C MET A 431 1.28 -23.58 -17.19
N PRO A 432 0.83 -24.84 -17.07
CA PRO A 432 1.53 -25.84 -16.28
C PRO A 432 2.91 -26.17 -16.88
N GLY A 433 3.93 -26.18 -16.04
CA GLY A 433 5.28 -26.65 -16.37
C GLY A 433 5.40 -28.19 -16.29
N ALA A 434 6.59 -28.71 -16.56
CA ALA A 434 6.85 -30.15 -16.56
C ALA A 434 6.64 -30.84 -15.19
N ASN A 435 6.65 -30.08 -14.10
CA ASN A 435 6.36 -30.55 -12.73
C ASN A 435 4.86 -30.42 -12.36
N GLY A 436 4.01 -29.99 -13.31
CA GLY A 436 2.59 -29.76 -13.12
C GLY A 436 2.23 -28.48 -12.35
N LEU A 437 3.21 -27.67 -11.94
CA LEU A 437 2.96 -26.37 -11.32
C LEU A 437 2.83 -25.28 -12.40
N PRO A 438 2.06 -24.20 -12.16
CA PRO A 438 2.08 -23.02 -13.02
C PRO A 438 3.52 -22.56 -13.27
N ASP A 439 3.91 -22.32 -14.52
CA ASP A 439 5.26 -21.92 -14.90
C ASP A 439 5.34 -20.41 -15.11
N PRO A 440 6.02 -19.64 -14.23
CA PRO A 440 6.18 -18.20 -14.41
C PRO A 440 6.92 -17.80 -15.69
N ALA A 441 7.64 -18.73 -16.33
CA ALA A 441 8.28 -18.49 -17.62
C ALA A 441 7.32 -18.68 -18.82
N ASN A 442 6.13 -19.23 -18.60
CA ASN A 442 5.13 -19.51 -19.65
C ASN A 442 3.77 -18.90 -19.30
N ILE A 443 3.73 -17.57 -19.27
CA ILE A 443 2.51 -16.77 -19.09
C ILE A 443 2.03 -16.27 -20.44
N GLN A 444 0.73 -16.37 -20.71
CA GLN A 444 0.11 -15.95 -21.96
C GLN A 444 -1.05 -14.99 -21.70
N LEU A 445 -1.24 -14.00 -22.59
CA LEU A 445 -2.48 -13.20 -22.59
C LEU A 445 -3.67 -14.12 -22.85
N PHE A 446 -4.74 -13.98 -22.07
CA PHE A 446 -5.96 -14.73 -22.28
C PHE A 446 -7.18 -13.85 -22.60
N ALA A 447 -7.34 -12.71 -21.92
CA ALA A 447 -8.38 -11.74 -22.25
C ALA A 447 -7.93 -10.33 -21.88
N SER A 448 -8.48 -9.30 -22.53
CA SER A 448 -8.20 -7.90 -22.20
C SER A 448 -9.33 -6.97 -22.59
N GLY A 449 -9.53 -5.87 -21.85
CA GLY A 449 -10.43 -4.78 -22.25
C GLY A 449 -11.28 -4.21 -21.12
N TYR A 450 -11.38 -4.91 -19.99
CA TYR A 450 -12.23 -4.57 -18.85
C TYR A 450 -11.58 -4.98 -17.52
N GLY A 451 -11.95 -4.28 -16.44
CA GLY A 451 -11.53 -4.59 -15.08
C GLY A 451 -12.23 -5.84 -14.54
N VAL A 452 -11.44 -6.88 -14.26
CA VAL A 452 -11.93 -8.15 -13.70
C VAL A 452 -11.74 -8.17 -12.19
N THR A 453 -12.73 -8.63 -11.42
CA THR A 453 -12.65 -8.76 -9.95
C THR A 453 -12.87 -10.18 -9.44
N ARG A 454 -13.18 -11.14 -10.31
CA ARG A 454 -13.31 -12.56 -9.97
C ARG A 454 -13.12 -13.41 -11.22
N LEU A 455 -12.38 -14.49 -11.07
CA LEU A 455 -12.32 -15.60 -12.01
C LEU A 455 -12.87 -16.85 -11.30
N GLN A 456 -13.74 -17.61 -11.96
CA GLN A 456 -14.34 -18.80 -11.38
C GLN A 456 -14.60 -19.83 -12.47
N THR A 457 -14.14 -21.06 -12.29
CA THR A 457 -14.59 -22.17 -13.16
C THR A 457 -16.05 -22.50 -12.82
N GLY A 458 -16.93 -22.42 -13.82
CA GLY A 458 -18.36 -22.66 -13.66
C GLY A 458 -18.80 -24.05 -14.15
N PRO A 459 -20.12 -24.27 -14.30
CA PRO A 459 -20.68 -25.50 -14.86
C PRO A 459 -20.12 -25.81 -16.24
N GLY A 460 -19.93 -27.10 -16.55
CA GLY A 460 -19.36 -27.53 -17.83
C GLY A 460 -17.85 -27.32 -17.98
N GLY A 461 -17.18 -26.75 -16.98
CA GLY A 461 -15.73 -26.59 -16.94
C GLY A 461 -15.19 -25.32 -17.60
N ASP A 462 -16.06 -24.41 -18.05
CA ASP A 462 -15.62 -23.13 -18.62
C ASP A 462 -15.26 -22.10 -17.53
N LEU A 463 -14.39 -21.17 -17.87
CA LEU A 463 -14.01 -20.05 -17.02
C LEU A 463 -15.02 -18.90 -17.16
N PHE A 464 -15.51 -18.42 -16.02
CA PHE A 464 -16.36 -17.24 -15.90
C PHE A 464 -15.60 -16.11 -15.22
N THR A 465 -15.98 -14.88 -15.55
CA THR A 465 -15.40 -13.67 -14.98
C THR A 465 -16.46 -12.66 -14.58
N VAL A 466 -16.18 -11.89 -13.54
CA VAL A 466 -16.93 -10.67 -13.20
C VAL A 466 -16.27 -9.50 -13.90
N ASP A 467 -16.98 -8.89 -14.85
CA ASP A 467 -16.63 -7.62 -15.49
C ASP A 467 -17.23 -6.49 -14.65
N TYR A 468 -16.40 -5.95 -13.75
CA TYR A 468 -16.80 -4.92 -12.79
C TYR A 468 -17.13 -3.60 -13.50
N ASP A 469 -16.30 -3.21 -14.46
CA ASP A 469 -16.43 -1.93 -15.18
C ASP A 469 -17.78 -1.79 -15.90
N ASN A 470 -18.32 -2.90 -16.41
CA ASN A 470 -19.55 -2.87 -17.20
C ASN A 470 -20.76 -3.53 -16.52
N GLY A 471 -20.63 -4.03 -15.29
CA GLY A 471 -21.73 -4.65 -14.56
C GLY A 471 -22.21 -5.96 -15.19
N ARG A 472 -21.29 -6.86 -15.55
CA ARG A 472 -21.61 -8.10 -16.28
C ARG A 472 -20.93 -9.33 -15.70
N ILE A 473 -21.53 -10.50 -15.94
CA ILE A 473 -20.85 -11.79 -15.82
C ILE A 473 -20.58 -12.29 -17.25
N LEU A 474 -19.32 -12.64 -17.54
CA LEU A 474 -18.92 -13.19 -18.83
C LEU A 474 -18.48 -14.65 -18.68
N ARG A 475 -18.67 -15.42 -19.74
CA ARG A 475 -18.16 -16.79 -19.90
C ARG A 475 -17.20 -16.81 -21.08
N TYR A 476 -16.03 -17.40 -20.88
CA TYR A 476 -15.11 -17.72 -21.98
C TYR A 476 -15.44 -19.12 -22.50
N ALA A 477 -15.93 -19.23 -23.73
CA ALA A 477 -16.30 -20.49 -24.35
C ALA A 477 -15.27 -20.91 -25.40
N TYR A 478 -14.94 -22.21 -25.47
CA TYR A 478 -14.05 -22.76 -26.50
C TYR A 478 -14.82 -23.68 -27.45
N ASN A 479 -14.73 -23.45 -28.76
CA ASN A 479 -15.43 -24.25 -29.77
C ASN A 479 -14.51 -24.98 -30.77
N GLY A 480 -13.19 -24.73 -30.72
CA GLY A 480 -12.12 -25.52 -31.36
C GLY A 480 -12.07 -25.62 -32.89
N THR A 481 -13.16 -25.33 -33.60
CA THR A 481 -13.22 -25.35 -35.08
C THR A 481 -13.82 -24.07 -35.68
N ASN A 482 -14.74 -23.41 -34.97
CA ASN A 482 -15.44 -22.19 -35.40
C ASN A 482 -16.16 -21.60 -34.17
N ASN A 483 -15.77 -20.41 -33.73
CA ASN A 483 -16.44 -19.68 -32.67
C ASN A 483 -17.74 -19.08 -33.22
N PRO A 484 -18.81 -18.99 -32.41
CA PRO A 484 -19.95 -18.17 -32.77
C PRO A 484 -19.53 -16.72 -32.99
N PRO A 485 -20.05 -16.06 -34.03
CA PRO A 485 -19.74 -14.65 -34.25
C PRO A 485 -20.27 -13.84 -33.07
N THR A 486 -19.67 -12.70 -32.75
CA THR A 486 -20.22 -11.77 -31.77
C THR A 486 -21.08 -10.74 -32.50
N ALA A 487 -22.40 -10.84 -32.35
CA ALA A 487 -23.33 -9.87 -32.91
C ALA A 487 -23.34 -8.57 -32.07
N LEU A 488 -23.15 -7.43 -32.73
CA LEU A 488 -23.18 -6.08 -32.13
C LEU A 488 -24.12 -5.19 -32.94
N ILE A 489 -24.96 -4.41 -32.26
CA ILE A 489 -25.83 -3.40 -32.87
C ILE A 489 -25.45 -2.03 -32.35
N GLN A 490 -25.21 -1.09 -33.26
CA GLN A 490 -25.24 0.34 -32.98
C GLN A 490 -26.50 0.93 -33.62
N ALA A 491 -27.27 1.71 -32.85
CA ALA A 491 -28.48 2.39 -33.35
C ALA A 491 -28.33 3.90 -33.20
N ASP A 492 -28.60 4.66 -34.26
CA ASP A 492 -28.49 6.12 -34.29
C ASP A 492 -29.62 6.78 -35.10
N PRO A 493 -30.46 7.64 -34.49
CA PRO A 493 -30.58 7.86 -33.04
C PRO A 493 -31.32 6.69 -32.34
N PRO A 494 -30.97 6.33 -31.09
CA PRO A 494 -31.65 5.25 -30.35
C PRO A 494 -33.03 5.65 -29.78
N SER A 495 -33.39 6.93 -29.89
CA SER A 495 -34.65 7.48 -29.38
C SER A 495 -35.03 8.79 -30.08
N GLY A 496 -36.31 9.15 -30.04
CA GLY A 496 -36.83 10.41 -30.58
C GLY A 496 -38.31 10.33 -30.93
N PRO A 497 -38.93 11.44 -31.40
CA PRO A 497 -40.36 11.49 -31.69
C PRO A 497 -40.74 10.65 -32.92
N ALA A 498 -41.96 10.10 -32.94
CA ALA A 498 -42.50 9.49 -34.15
C ALA A 498 -42.84 10.55 -35.22
N PRO A 499 -42.57 10.30 -36.51
CA PRO A 499 -41.85 9.14 -37.04
C PRO A 499 -40.33 9.25 -36.79
N LEU A 500 -39.74 8.20 -36.20
CA LEU A 500 -38.32 8.12 -35.91
C LEU A 500 -37.62 7.23 -36.94
N THR A 501 -36.71 7.81 -37.72
CA THR A 501 -35.84 7.02 -38.61
C THR A 501 -34.54 6.72 -37.89
N VAL A 502 -34.25 5.43 -37.73
CA VAL A 502 -33.05 4.93 -37.04
C VAL A 502 -32.14 4.25 -38.05
N THR A 503 -30.86 4.58 -38.00
CA THR A 503 -29.81 3.83 -38.68
C THR A 503 -29.27 2.78 -37.73
N PHE A 504 -29.37 1.52 -38.13
CA PHE A 504 -28.78 0.39 -37.43
C PHE A 504 -27.52 -0.07 -38.15
N ASP A 505 -26.41 -0.15 -37.42
CA ASP A 505 -25.11 -0.57 -37.90
C ASP A 505 -24.64 -1.80 -37.13
N GLY A 506 -24.55 -2.93 -37.84
CA GLY A 506 -24.05 -4.19 -37.34
C GLY A 506 -22.57 -4.43 -37.65
N SER A 507 -21.88 -3.52 -38.34
CA SER A 507 -20.54 -3.73 -38.89
C SER A 507 -19.43 -3.92 -37.85
N ALA A 508 -19.68 -3.52 -36.60
CA ALA A 508 -18.78 -3.80 -35.48
C ALA A 508 -18.85 -5.27 -35.00
N SER A 509 -19.85 -6.03 -35.47
CA SER A 509 -19.90 -7.48 -35.25
C SER A 509 -18.63 -8.11 -35.80
N ASN A 510 -18.12 -9.10 -35.07
CA ASN A 510 -16.86 -9.72 -35.43
C ASN A 510 -16.96 -11.23 -35.25
N ASP A 511 -16.11 -11.92 -36.01
CA ASP A 511 -15.83 -13.32 -35.80
C ASP A 511 -14.38 -13.44 -35.30
N ALA A 512 -14.18 -14.22 -34.24
CA ALA A 512 -12.88 -14.38 -33.60
C ALA A 512 -11.89 -15.18 -34.48
N ASP A 513 -12.42 -15.99 -35.41
CA ASP A 513 -11.63 -16.77 -36.36
C ASP A 513 -11.39 -16.00 -37.68
N GLY A 514 -12.06 -14.85 -37.85
CA GLY A 514 -11.93 -13.96 -38.99
C GLY A 514 -12.82 -14.36 -40.17
N ASP A 515 -13.83 -15.19 -39.95
CA ASP A 515 -14.73 -15.67 -40.98
C ASP A 515 -15.67 -14.56 -41.52
N PRO A 516 -16.04 -14.59 -42.82
CA PRO A 516 -16.95 -13.60 -43.40
C PRO A 516 -18.35 -13.68 -42.77
N LEU A 517 -18.87 -12.51 -42.36
CA LEU A 517 -20.17 -12.42 -41.69
C LEU A 517 -21.32 -12.10 -42.65
N THR A 518 -22.49 -12.67 -42.34
CA THR A 518 -23.79 -12.34 -42.92
C THR A 518 -24.74 -11.84 -41.84
N TYR A 519 -25.67 -10.97 -42.23
CA TYR A 519 -26.56 -10.25 -41.31
C TYR A 519 -28.02 -10.58 -41.63
N GLY A 520 -28.85 -10.66 -40.60
CA GLY A 520 -30.31 -10.69 -40.71
C GLY A 520 -30.89 -9.79 -39.63
N TRP A 521 -31.77 -8.88 -40.01
CA TRP A 521 -32.41 -7.93 -39.08
C TRP A 521 -33.87 -8.31 -38.86
N ASP A 522 -34.31 -8.17 -37.61
CA ASP A 522 -35.70 -8.20 -37.15
C ASP A 522 -35.96 -6.84 -36.48
N LEU A 523 -36.46 -5.88 -37.26
CA LEU A 523 -36.66 -4.47 -36.90
C LEU A 523 -38.10 -4.19 -36.46
N ASP A 524 -39.04 -5.06 -36.80
CA ASP A 524 -40.45 -4.96 -36.39
C ASP A 524 -40.83 -5.86 -35.18
N ASN A 525 -39.91 -6.71 -34.75
CA ASN A 525 -40.02 -7.63 -33.60
C ASN A 525 -41.12 -8.69 -33.80
N ASP A 526 -41.31 -9.17 -35.02
CA ASP A 526 -42.19 -10.32 -35.31
C ASP A 526 -41.49 -11.69 -35.05
N GLY A 527 -40.17 -11.66 -34.81
CA GLY A 527 -39.34 -12.83 -34.56
C GLY A 527 -38.73 -13.46 -35.82
N VAL A 528 -38.89 -12.83 -36.98
CA VAL A 528 -38.34 -13.21 -38.27
C VAL A 528 -37.24 -12.22 -38.66
N TYR A 529 -36.08 -12.73 -39.09
CA TYR A 529 -34.91 -11.91 -39.44
C TYR A 529 -34.83 -11.65 -40.96
N ASP A 530 -35.88 -11.10 -41.54
CA ASP A 530 -36.03 -10.90 -42.99
C ASP A 530 -36.13 -9.43 -43.44
N ASP A 531 -36.11 -8.47 -42.52
CA ASP A 531 -36.22 -7.04 -42.85
C ASP A 531 -35.05 -6.51 -43.67
N SER A 532 -33.83 -7.02 -43.43
CA SER A 532 -32.64 -6.65 -44.18
C SER A 532 -31.49 -7.64 -43.97
N THR A 533 -30.62 -7.72 -44.98
CA THR A 533 -29.35 -8.45 -44.91
C THR A 533 -28.12 -7.54 -45.00
N ALA A 534 -28.31 -6.22 -45.05
CA ALA A 534 -27.21 -5.26 -45.09
C ALA A 534 -26.57 -5.10 -43.71
N ALA A 535 -25.24 -4.91 -43.66
CA ALA A 535 -24.54 -4.61 -42.41
C ALA A 535 -25.02 -3.30 -41.78
N VAL A 536 -25.45 -2.33 -42.61
CA VAL A 536 -26.05 -1.06 -42.20
C VAL A 536 -27.43 -0.94 -42.85
N VAL A 537 -28.46 -0.66 -42.06
CA VAL A 537 -29.86 -0.52 -42.51
C VAL A 537 -30.52 0.70 -41.87
N GLN A 538 -31.47 1.31 -42.57
CA GLN A 538 -32.35 2.33 -42.00
C GLN A 538 -33.78 1.82 -41.89
N TYR A 539 -34.44 2.11 -40.77
CA TYR A 539 -35.84 1.77 -40.56
C TYR A 539 -36.58 2.91 -39.87
N THR A 540 -37.82 3.16 -40.29
CA THR A 540 -38.64 4.26 -39.78
C THR A 540 -39.79 3.72 -38.95
N TYR A 541 -39.74 3.95 -37.64
CA TYR A 541 -40.84 3.66 -36.74
C TYR A 541 -41.85 4.81 -36.75
N THR A 542 -43.11 4.51 -37.10
CA THR A 542 -44.17 5.53 -37.25
C THR A 542 -45.12 5.61 -36.07
N THR A 543 -45.07 4.63 -35.16
CA THR A 543 -45.90 4.56 -33.96
C THR A 543 -45.06 4.69 -32.71
N ASP A 544 -45.57 5.42 -31.73
CA ASP A 544 -44.99 5.56 -30.40
C ASP A 544 -44.79 4.21 -29.68
N GLY A 545 -43.96 4.23 -28.64
CA GLY A 545 -43.63 3.10 -27.77
C GLY A 545 -42.22 2.56 -27.98
N THR A 546 -41.71 1.84 -26.97
CA THR A 546 -40.44 1.10 -27.05
C THR A 546 -40.54 -0.02 -28.10
N LYS A 547 -39.61 -0.01 -29.05
CA LYS A 547 -39.46 -1.02 -30.10
C LYS A 547 -38.21 -1.83 -29.82
N THR A 548 -38.21 -3.10 -30.18
CA THR A 548 -37.03 -3.95 -30.07
C THR A 548 -36.52 -4.22 -31.48
N ALA A 549 -35.26 -3.92 -31.74
CA ALA A 549 -34.58 -4.32 -32.97
C ALA A 549 -33.59 -5.42 -32.64
N ARG A 550 -33.57 -6.49 -33.42
CA ARG A 550 -32.68 -7.63 -33.24
C ARG A 550 -31.83 -7.80 -34.48
N LEU A 551 -30.58 -8.21 -34.25
CA LEU A 551 -29.64 -8.58 -35.28
C LEU A 551 -29.25 -10.02 -35.05
N ARG A 552 -29.30 -10.82 -36.11
CA ARG A 552 -28.67 -12.13 -36.20
C ARG A 552 -27.46 -12.01 -37.12
N VAL A 553 -26.31 -12.41 -36.62
CA VAL A 553 -25.07 -12.52 -37.39
C VAL A 553 -24.73 -13.98 -37.57
N SER A 554 -24.31 -14.37 -38.77
CA SER A 554 -23.85 -15.73 -39.09
C SER A 554 -22.54 -15.71 -39.86
N ASP A 555 -21.63 -16.60 -39.49
CA ASP A 555 -20.37 -16.91 -40.18
C ASP A 555 -20.55 -18.00 -41.27
N GLY A 556 -21.78 -18.50 -41.46
CA GLY A 556 -22.10 -19.62 -42.38
C GLY A 556 -22.16 -21.01 -41.71
N THR A 557 -21.70 -21.13 -40.47
CA THR A 557 -21.69 -22.38 -39.68
C THR A 557 -22.55 -22.25 -38.42
N THR A 558 -22.44 -21.11 -37.74
CA THR A 558 -23.13 -20.78 -36.50
C THR A 558 -23.78 -19.40 -36.59
N THR A 559 -24.57 -19.05 -35.58
CA THR A 559 -25.25 -17.75 -35.52
C THR A 559 -25.21 -17.19 -34.11
N SER A 560 -25.11 -15.87 -34.00
CA SER A 560 -25.32 -15.14 -32.77
C SER A 560 -26.41 -14.10 -32.97
N THR A 561 -27.18 -13.83 -31.92
CA THR A 561 -28.25 -12.83 -31.93
C THR A 561 -28.02 -11.84 -30.82
N THR A 562 -28.25 -10.56 -31.12
CA THR A 562 -28.28 -9.50 -30.13
C THR A 562 -29.50 -8.61 -30.38
N SER A 563 -29.86 -7.78 -29.42
CA SER A 563 -31.00 -6.88 -29.52
C SER A 563 -30.72 -5.54 -28.89
N THR A 564 -31.35 -4.49 -29.41
CA THR A 564 -31.36 -3.15 -28.83
C THR A 564 -32.79 -2.62 -28.76
N GLN A 565 -33.06 -1.73 -27.80
CA GLN A 565 -34.35 -1.06 -27.68
C GLN A 565 -34.29 0.35 -28.30
N ILE A 566 -35.32 0.69 -29.07
CA ILE A 566 -35.53 2.02 -29.65
C ILE A 566 -36.73 2.67 -28.97
N ASN A 567 -36.54 3.83 -28.38
CA ASN A 567 -37.63 4.57 -27.75
C ASN A 567 -38.22 5.60 -28.72
N VAL A 568 -39.31 5.21 -29.36
CA VAL A 568 -40.05 6.06 -30.30
C VAL A 568 -41.12 6.78 -29.49
N SER A 569 -41.10 8.13 -29.48
CA SER A 569 -41.91 9.08 -28.67
C SER A 569 -41.25 9.70 -27.45
N ASN A 570 -39.97 9.43 -27.19
CA ASN A 570 -39.27 9.99 -26.04
C ASN A 570 -37.91 10.51 -26.48
N THR A 571 -37.58 11.74 -26.10
CA THR A 571 -36.30 12.36 -26.46
C THR A 571 -35.34 12.25 -25.28
N VAL A 572 -34.03 12.13 -25.54
CA VAL A 572 -33.05 12.18 -24.44
C VAL A 572 -33.15 13.53 -23.71
N PRO A 573 -33.13 13.55 -22.37
CA PRO A 573 -33.13 14.81 -21.63
C PRO A 573 -31.87 15.62 -21.95
N THR A 574 -31.86 16.92 -21.71
CA THR A 574 -30.69 17.79 -21.85
C THR A 574 -30.22 18.24 -20.47
N ALA A 575 -29.08 17.72 -20.02
CA ALA A 575 -28.47 18.10 -18.75
C ALA A 575 -27.59 19.34 -18.90
N THR A 576 -27.53 20.17 -17.86
CA THR A 576 -26.67 21.37 -17.79
C THR A 576 -26.06 21.49 -16.40
N ILE A 577 -24.73 21.62 -16.34
CA ILE A 577 -24.02 22.00 -15.11
C ILE A 577 -23.91 23.52 -15.08
N THR A 578 -24.50 24.14 -14.06
CA THR A 578 -24.48 25.60 -13.87
C THR A 578 -23.30 26.03 -13.00
N ALA A 579 -22.92 25.20 -12.02
CA ALA A 579 -21.73 25.38 -11.21
C ALA A 579 -21.23 24.03 -10.68
N PRO A 580 -19.93 23.86 -10.36
CA PRO A 580 -18.83 24.79 -10.63
C PRO A 580 -18.49 24.90 -12.12
N GLY A 581 -17.85 26.00 -12.52
CA GLY A 581 -17.30 26.16 -13.86
C GLY A 581 -15.88 25.57 -13.98
N PRO A 582 -15.35 25.40 -15.20
CA PRO A 582 -14.03 24.79 -15.43
C PRO A 582 -12.83 25.61 -14.91
N ALA A 583 -13.04 26.87 -14.54
CA ALA A 583 -12.01 27.71 -13.91
C ALA A 583 -11.91 27.51 -12.39
N THR A 584 -12.83 26.76 -11.78
CA THR A 584 -12.80 26.45 -10.36
C THR A 584 -11.61 25.55 -10.05
N THR A 585 -10.76 26.00 -9.15
CA THR A 585 -9.64 25.22 -8.62
C THR A 585 -9.83 24.94 -7.13
N TRP A 586 -9.29 23.83 -6.66
CA TRP A 586 -9.54 23.33 -5.31
C TRP A 586 -8.25 23.02 -4.56
N LYS A 587 -8.26 23.16 -3.25
CA LYS A 587 -7.25 22.53 -2.37
C LYS A 587 -7.95 21.50 -1.49
N VAL A 588 -7.19 20.59 -0.89
CA VAL A 588 -7.75 19.60 0.04
C VAL A 588 -8.55 20.31 1.14
N GLY A 589 -9.75 19.81 1.40
CA GLY A 589 -10.69 20.37 2.38
C GLY A 589 -11.53 21.56 1.92
N ASP A 590 -11.36 22.08 0.69
CA ASP A 590 -12.26 23.10 0.14
C ASP A 590 -13.69 22.52 0.00
N THR A 591 -14.72 23.19 0.52
CA THR A 591 -16.12 22.86 0.22
C THR A 591 -16.53 23.48 -1.12
N ILE A 592 -16.92 22.65 -2.09
CA ILE A 592 -17.34 23.06 -3.42
C ILE A 592 -18.84 22.83 -3.55
N ASN A 593 -19.57 23.90 -3.85
CA ASN A 593 -21.00 23.81 -4.17
C ASN A 593 -21.17 23.49 -5.65
N PHE A 594 -22.14 22.63 -5.96
CA PHE A 594 -22.54 22.31 -7.32
C PHE A 594 -24.03 22.58 -7.54
N SER A 595 -24.39 22.85 -8.78
CA SER A 595 -25.77 22.96 -9.22
C SER A 595 -25.90 22.66 -10.71
N GLY A 596 -27.05 22.12 -11.06
CA GLY A 596 -27.40 21.79 -12.44
C GLY A 596 -28.90 21.69 -12.64
N SER A 597 -29.30 21.60 -13.89
CA SER A 597 -30.68 21.42 -14.30
C SER A 597 -30.74 20.45 -15.46
N ALA A 598 -31.91 19.87 -15.70
CA ALA A 598 -32.17 19.18 -16.94
C ALA A 598 -33.56 19.50 -17.46
N THR A 599 -33.68 19.55 -18.78
CA THR A 599 -34.95 19.71 -19.48
C THR A 599 -35.15 18.57 -20.45
N ASP A 600 -36.35 18.05 -20.49
CA ASP A 600 -36.80 17.01 -21.37
C ASP A 600 -37.95 17.57 -22.24
N PRO A 601 -37.96 17.37 -23.58
CA PRO A 601 -39.00 17.91 -24.44
C PRO A 601 -40.41 17.45 -24.07
N GLU A 602 -40.55 16.21 -23.57
CA GLU A 602 -41.83 15.61 -23.23
C GLU A 602 -42.26 15.91 -21.78
N GLN A 603 -41.31 16.06 -20.84
CA GLN A 603 -41.59 16.26 -19.41
C GLN A 603 -41.35 17.70 -18.91
N GLY A 604 -40.74 18.56 -19.71
CA GLY A 604 -40.33 19.89 -19.28
C GLY A 604 -39.10 19.83 -18.37
N THR A 605 -39.09 20.57 -17.25
CA THR A 605 -37.93 20.57 -16.34
C THR A 605 -37.95 19.32 -15.44
N LEU A 606 -36.88 18.55 -15.45
CA LEU A 606 -36.74 17.38 -14.59
C LEU A 606 -36.50 17.79 -13.14
N GLN A 607 -37.10 17.03 -12.21
CA GLN A 607 -36.96 17.26 -10.77
C GLN A 607 -35.56 16.88 -10.26
N GLY A 608 -35.17 17.36 -9.09
CA GLY A 608 -33.86 17.05 -8.49
C GLY A 608 -33.61 15.55 -8.29
N SER A 609 -34.65 14.76 -8.03
CA SER A 609 -34.54 13.30 -7.88
C SER A 609 -34.15 12.56 -9.18
N ALA A 610 -34.30 13.22 -10.33
CA ALA A 610 -33.87 12.71 -11.64
C ALA A 610 -32.42 13.06 -11.99
N LEU A 611 -31.74 13.83 -11.15
CA LEU A 611 -30.37 14.31 -11.35
C LEU A 611 -29.43 13.59 -10.39
N THR A 612 -28.54 12.79 -10.96
CA THR A 612 -27.49 12.10 -10.21
C THR A 612 -26.13 12.69 -10.56
N TRP A 613 -25.25 12.79 -9.58
CA TRP A 613 -23.92 13.34 -9.71
C TRP A 613 -22.90 12.30 -9.28
N ALA A 614 -21.80 12.19 -10.01
CA ALA A 614 -20.63 11.42 -9.60
C ALA A 614 -19.43 12.36 -9.53
N LEU A 615 -18.72 12.35 -8.40
CA LEU A 615 -17.42 12.97 -8.25
C LEU A 615 -16.36 11.91 -8.53
N VAL A 616 -15.65 12.04 -9.64
CA VAL A 616 -14.65 11.08 -10.10
C VAL A 616 -13.27 11.68 -9.90
N MET A 617 -12.38 10.96 -9.23
CA MET A 617 -10.96 11.29 -9.15
C MET A 617 -10.24 10.73 -10.36
N HIS A 618 -9.40 11.54 -10.97
CA HIS A 618 -8.44 11.13 -11.99
C HIS A 618 -7.05 11.42 -11.44
N HIS A 619 -6.18 10.43 -11.29
CA HIS A 619 -4.82 10.67 -10.80
C HIS A 619 -3.78 9.74 -11.42
N CYS A 620 -2.53 10.22 -11.48
CA CYS A 620 -1.39 9.56 -12.12
C CYS A 620 -0.04 9.77 -11.36
N PRO A 621 0.06 9.54 -10.03
CA PRO A 621 1.32 9.72 -9.27
C PRO A 621 2.46 8.82 -9.78
N SER A 622 2.11 7.62 -10.21
CA SER A 622 2.89 6.72 -11.08
C SER A 622 2.14 6.55 -12.41
N ASP A 623 0.87 6.16 -12.35
CA ASP A 623 0.07 5.82 -13.54
C ASP A 623 -1.40 6.18 -13.43
N CYS A 624 -1.97 6.53 -14.58
CA CYS A 624 -3.28 7.13 -14.68
C CYS A 624 -4.40 6.11 -14.48
N HIS A 625 -5.23 6.33 -13.47
CA HIS A 625 -6.50 5.64 -13.30
C HIS A 625 -7.55 6.57 -12.67
N THR A 626 -8.77 6.05 -12.59
CA THR A 626 -9.92 6.80 -12.08
C THR A 626 -10.74 5.97 -11.12
N HIS A 627 -11.30 6.61 -10.10
CA HIS A 627 -12.30 6.01 -9.21
C HIS A 627 -13.32 7.06 -8.78
N THR A 628 -14.53 6.61 -8.50
CA THR A 628 -15.60 7.50 -8.02
C THR A 628 -15.42 7.75 -6.53
N ILE A 629 -15.23 9.01 -6.15
CA ILE A 629 -15.09 9.46 -4.76
C ILE A 629 -16.42 9.43 -4.03
N THR A 630 -17.49 9.90 -4.67
CA THR A 630 -18.85 9.90 -4.11
C THR A 630 -19.89 10.08 -5.21
N SER A 631 -21.12 9.67 -4.91
CA SER A 631 -22.29 9.88 -5.75
C SER A 631 -23.37 10.63 -4.95
N LEU A 632 -24.06 11.57 -5.59
CA LEU A 632 -25.06 12.45 -4.97
C LEU A 632 -26.30 12.53 -5.85
N THR A 633 -27.45 12.90 -5.28
CA THR A 633 -28.71 13.11 -6.01
C THR A 633 -29.29 14.47 -5.67
N GLY A 634 -29.78 15.21 -6.67
CA GLY A 634 -30.39 16.53 -6.49
C GLY A 634 -30.01 17.55 -7.56
N ALA A 635 -30.75 18.66 -7.61
CA ALA A 635 -30.44 19.78 -8.51
C ALA A 635 -29.24 20.62 -8.03
N SER A 636 -28.88 20.52 -6.76
CA SER A 636 -27.72 21.18 -6.15
C SER A 636 -27.25 20.46 -4.90
N GLY A 637 -26.05 20.78 -4.46
CA GLY A 637 -25.46 20.27 -3.22
C GLY A 637 -24.05 20.80 -3.03
N SER A 638 -23.29 20.13 -2.15
CA SER A 638 -21.87 20.40 -1.96
C SER A 638 -21.09 19.12 -1.70
N PHE A 639 -19.78 19.18 -1.92
CA PHE A 639 -18.84 18.15 -1.52
C PHE A 639 -17.56 18.81 -0.98
N THR A 640 -16.81 18.07 -0.16
CA THR A 640 -15.48 18.49 0.29
C THR A 640 -14.44 17.89 -0.64
N ALA A 641 -13.52 18.73 -1.14
CA ALA A 641 -12.45 18.28 -2.02
C ALA A 641 -11.53 17.30 -1.26
N PRO A 642 -11.34 16.07 -1.78
CA PRO A 642 -10.63 15.00 -1.08
C PRO A 642 -9.12 15.25 -1.03
N ASP A 643 -8.43 14.55 -0.14
CA ASP A 643 -6.98 14.40 -0.25
C ASP A 643 -6.63 13.36 -1.31
N HIS A 644 -5.54 13.57 -2.04
CA HIS A 644 -5.04 12.66 -3.07
C HIS A 644 -3.61 13.04 -3.51
N GLU A 645 -2.81 12.09 -3.97
CA GLU A 645 -1.52 12.38 -4.57
C GLU A 645 -1.64 13.15 -5.89
N TYR A 646 -0.60 13.91 -6.23
CA TYR A 646 -0.47 14.62 -7.50
C TYR A 646 0.45 13.83 -8.47
N PRO A 647 0.21 13.85 -9.80
CA PRO A 647 -0.82 14.58 -10.54
C PRO A 647 -2.23 14.02 -10.40
N SER A 648 -3.21 14.89 -10.14
CA SER A 648 -4.63 14.52 -10.07
C SER A 648 -5.56 15.68 -10.43
N TYR A 649 -6.82 15.38 -10.74
CA TYR A 649 -7.92 16.33 -10.89
C TYR A 649 -9.26 15.67 -10.57
N LEU A 650 -10.27 16.49 -10.28
CA LEU A 650 -11.65 16.01 -10.09
C LEU A 650 -12.45 16.20 -11.37
N GLU A 651 -13.30 15.23 -11.70
CA GLU A 651 -14.38 15.36 -12.67
C GLU A 651 -15.70 15.28 -11.92
N LEU A 652 -16.54 16.32 -12.03
CA LEU A 652 -17.90 16.28 -11.54
C LEU A 652 -18.84 16.00 -12.71
N LYS A 653 -19.50 14.84 -12.68
CA LYS A 653 -20.35 14.31 -13.76
C LYS A 653 -21.82 14.32 -13.35
N LEU A 654 -22.66 15.09 -14.04
CA LEU A 654 -24.11 15.14 -13.87
C LEU A 654 -24.79 14.23 -14.90
N THR A 655 -25.57 13.26 -14.44
CA THR A 655 -26.43 12.41 -15.26
C THR A 655 -27.90 12.73 -14.95
N ALA A 656 -28.63 13.22 -15.93
CA ALA A 656 -30.09 13.38 -15.85
C ALA A 656 -30.77 12.14 -16.41
N ARG A 657 -31.82 11.64 -15.74
CA ARG A 657 -32.63 10.51 -16.19
C ARG A 657 -34.10 10.90 -16.26
N ASP A 658 -34.74 10.66 -17.40
CA ASP A 658 -36.16 10.90 -17.55
C ASP A 658 -37.03 9.75 -16.98
N ALA A 659 -38.35 9.92 -16.93
CA ALA A 659 -39.28 8.90 -16.41
C ALA A 659 -39.31 7.57 -17.20
N GLN A 660 -38.82 7.55 -18.44
CA GLN A 660 -38.76 6.36 -19.30
C GLN A 660 -37.35 5.75 -19.34
N GLY A 661 -36.41 6.32 -18.58
CA GLY A 661 -35.07 5.81 -18.35
C GLY A 661 -33.99 6.32 -19.29
N LEU A 662 -34.27 7.22 -20.25
CA LEU A 662 -33.21 7.81 -21.08
C LEU A 662 -32.38 8.80 -20.26
N THR A 663 -31.11 8.98 -20.65
CA THR A 663 -30.18 9.82 -19.90
C THR A 663 -29.32 10.72 -20.78
N ASP A 664 -28.99 11.91 -20.29
CA ASP A 664 -27.88 12.74 -20.79
C ASP A 664 -26.91 13.04 -19.67
N THR A 665 -25.64 13.09 -20.02
CA THR A 665 -24.54 13.30 -19.07
C THR A 665 -23.68 14.48 -19.48
N LYS A 666 -23.34 15.33 -18.52
CA LYS A 666 -22.36 16.41 -18.66
C LYS A 666 -21.30 16.30 -17.57
N SER A 667 -20.10 16.78 -17.86
CA SER A 667 -18.99 16.76 -16.89
C SER A 667 -18.28 18.11 -16.84
N VAL A 668 -17.70 18.43 -15.69
CA VAL A 668 -16.76 19.55 -15.51
C VAL A 668 -15.49 19.04 -14.83
N ARG A 669 -14.32 19.39 -15.40
CA ARG A 669 -13.01 19.15 -14.78
C ARG A 669 -12.65 20.28 -13.84
N LEU A 670 -12.14 19.93 -12.66
CA LEU A 670 -11.67 20.86 -11.62
C LEU A 670 -10.22 20.51 -11.28
N ASP A 671 -9.29 21.41 -11.61
CA ASP A 671 -7.87 21.23 -11.36
C ASP A 671 -7.48 21.64 -9.92
N PRO A 672 -6.57 20.91 -9.25
CA PRO A 672 -6.11 21.27 -7.91
C PRO A 672 -5.21 22.50 -7.93
N LYS A 673 -5.20 23.22 -6.81
CA LYS A 673 -4.16 24.16 -6.42
C LYS A 673 -2.96 23.35 -5.95
N THR A 674 -1.84 23.46 -6.66
CA THR A 674 -0.63 22.68 -6.36
C THR A 674 0.47 23.55 -5.76
N VAL A 675 1.35 22.93 -4.97
CA VAL A 675 2.56 23.56 -4.42
C VAL A 675 3.78 22.70 -4.72
N ARG A 676 4.92 23.34 -5.02
CA ARG A 676 6.22 22.65 -5.15
C ARG A 676 6.92 22.60 -3.79
N MET A 677 7.30 21.41 -3.38
CA MET A 677 8.00 21.12 -2.13
C MET A 677 9.45 20.74 -2.41
N THR A 678 10.36 21.17 -1.54
CA THR A 678 11.79 20.85 -1.64
C THR A 678 12.28 20.25 -0.32
N PHE A 679 12.96 19.11 -0.38
CA PHE A 679 13.54 18.42 0.77
C PHE A 679 15.05 18.39 0.60
N THR A 680 15.76 18.98 1.55
CA THR A 680 17.21 19.08 1.55
C THR A 680 17.80 18.40 2.78
N SER A 681 19.11 18.24 2.81
CA SER A 681 19.83 17.77 3.98
C SER A 681 21.02 18.67 4.30
N SER A 682 21.47 18.65 5.54
CA SER A 682 22.71 19.28 6.00
C SER A 682 23.56 18.24 6.72
N PRO A 683 24.71 17.79 6.17
CA PRO A 683 25.26 18.19 4.87
C PRO A 683 24.39 17.75 3.69
N GLY A 684 24.54 18.43 2.55
CA GLY A 684 23.76 18.15 1.34
C GLY A 684 24.08 16.80 0.71
N GLY A 685 23.11 16.22 -0.02
CA GLY A 685 23.29 14.96 -0.74
C GLY A 685 22.98 13.70 0.05
N LEU A 686 22.60 13.84 1.32
CA LEU A 686 22.11 12.75 2.17
C LEU A 686 20.69 12.35 1.71
N PRO A 687 20.39 11.04 1.57
CA PRO A 687 19.05 10.57 1.26
C PRO A 687 17.98 11.08 2.21
N VAL A 688 16.79 11.37 1.68
CA VAL A 688 15.57 11.64 2.44
C VAL A 688 14.41 10.95 1.71
N THR A 689 13.38 10.60 2.46
CA THR A 689 12.15 10.02 1.92
C THR A 689 11.04 11.05 2.03
N PHE A 690 10.33 11.28 0.93
CA PHE A 690 9.16 12.15 0.84
C PHE A 690 8.06 11.37 0.13
N LEU A 691 6.87 11.28 0.76
CA LEU A 691 5.83 10.34 0.37
C LEU A 691 6.43 8.92 0.24
N ASN A 692 6.31 8.30 -0.93
CA ASN A 692 6.90 7.01 -1.25
C ASN A 692 8.25 7.10 -2.00
N LYS A 693 8.85 8.30 -2.12
CA LYS A 693 10.08 8.52 -2.92
C LYS A 693 11.28 8.75 -2.01
N THR A 694 12.21 7.81 -2.03
CA THR A 694 13.53 7.94 -1.39
C THR A 694 14.58 8.37 -2.41
N GLY A 695 15.36 9.40 -2.09
CA GLY A 695 16.44 9.85 -2.98
C GLY A 695 17.41 10.80 -2.32
N LYS A 696 18.57 11.02 -2.95
CA LYS A 696 19.56 12.00 -2.48
C LYS A 696 18.98 13.41 -2.54
N SER A 697 19.16 14.17 -1.46
CA SER A 697 18.75 15.56 -1.42
C SER A 697 19.63 16.46 -2.33
N PRO A 698 19.11 17.57 -2.90
CA PRO A 698 17.74 18.05 -2.80
C PRO A 698 16.75 17.19 -3.62
N LEU A 699 15.68 16.76 -2.97
CA LEU A 699 14.54 16.10 -3.60
C LEU A 699 13.42 17.13 -3.77
N THR A 700 12.68 17.07 -4.87
CA THR A 700 11.53 17.96 -5.09
C THR A 700 10.32 17.17 -5.53
N GLY A 701 9.14 17.59 -5.07
CA GLY A 701 7.85 17.05 -5.49
C GLY A 701 6.81 18.15 -5.64
N THR A 702 5.76 17.87 -6.40
CA THR A 702 4.56 18.70 -6.44
C THR A 702 3.48 17.98 -5.66
N THR A 703 2.77 18.69 -4.79
CA THR A 703 1.64 18.16 -4.01
C THR A 703 0.43 19.09 -4.18
N ILE A 704 -0.75 18.59 -3.83
CA ILE A 704 -1.95 19.43 -3.70
C ILE A 704 -1.80 20.25 -2.42
N VAL A 705 -2.21 21.52 -2.44
CA VAL A 705 -2.24 22.34 -1.23
C VAL A 705 -3.21 21.72 -0.22
N GLY A 706 -2.81 21.65 1.05
CA GLY A 706 -3.61 21.03 2.11
C GLY A 706 -3.53 19.50 2.15
N ALA A 707 -2.85 18.86 1.20
CA ALA A 707 -2.65 17.42 1.23
C ALA A 707 -1.78 16.99 2.41
N SER A 708 -2.07 15.82 2.96
CA SER A 708 -1.22 15.13 3.90
C SER A 708 0.04 14.62 3.21
N VAL A 709 1.19 14.90 3.81
CA VAL A 709 2.49 14.58 3.26
C VAL A 709 3.35 13.94 4.34
N SER A 710 3.92 12.79 4.06
CA SER A 710 4.92 12.16 4.92
C SER A 710 6.34 12.56 4.52
N VAL A 711 7.19 12.70 5.54
CA VAL A 711 8.64 12.82 5.37
C VAL A 711 9.34 11.90 6.37
N SER A 712 10.43 11.29 5.92
CA SER A 712 11.27 10.41 6.75
C SER A 712 12.74 10.64 6.43
N ALA A 713 13.58 10.41 7.43
CA ALA A 713 15.02 10.53 7.35
C ALA A 713 15.66 9.39 8.13
N ASP A 714 16.60 8.66 7.52
CA ASP A 714 17.27 7.57 8.25
C ASP A 714 17.94 8.10 9.54
N PRO A 715 17.82 7.39 10.68
CA PRO A 715 18.44 7.81 11.94
C PRO A 715 19.95 8.00 11.83
N VAL A 716 20.57 7.22 10.94
CA VAL A 716 21.99 7.20 10.69
C VAL A 716 22.20 7.03 9.19
N GLN A 717 23.06 7.88 8.62
CA GLN A 717 23.50 7.72 7.23
C GLN A 717 25.00 7.68 7.14
N THR A 718 25.52 6.87 6.22
CA THR A 718 26.96 6.78 5.97
C THR A 718 27.28 7.28 4.58
N VAL A 719 27.99 8.40 4.47
CA VAL A 719 28.41 8.98 3.19
C VAL A 719 29.91 9.27 3.24
N ALA A 720 30.64 8.78 2.24
CA ALA A 720 32.10 8.91 2.15
C ALA A 720 32.82 8.51 3.47
N ASN A 721 32.34 7.43 4.11
CA ASN A 721 32.84 6.91 5.39
C ASN A 721 32.73 7.85 6.60
N GLN A 722 31.93 8.91 6.46
CA GLN A 722 31.45 9.72 7.57
C GLN A 722 30.07 9.21 7.96
N VAL A 723 29.91 8.91 9.24
CA VAL A 723 28.62 8.53 9.81
C VAL A 723 27.94 9.79 10.29
N TYR A 724 26.74 10.03 9.80
CA TYR A 724 25.88 11.15 10.13
C TYR A 724 24.72 10.63 10.95
N ARG A 725 24.37 11.30 12.05
CA ARG A 725 23.15 11.02 12.80
C ARG A 725 22.13 12.09 12.52
N PHE A 726 20.89 11.70 12.26
CA PHE A 726 19.80 12.65 12.20
C PHE A 726 19.72 13.46 13.50
N GLY A 727 19.55 14.76 13.35
CA GLY A 727 19.40 15.72 14.44
C GLY A 727 17.96 16.21 14.52
N LEU A 728 17.51 16.96 13.50
CA LEU A 728 16.19 17.57 13.44
C LEU A 728 15.80 17.96 12.01
N TRP A 729 14.50 18.12 11.76
CA TRP A 729 13.99 18.81 10.59
C TRP A 729 13.84 20.32 10.84
N SER A 730 13.95 21.12 9.78
CA SER A 730 13.81 22.58 9.87
C SER A 730 12.42 23.08 10.32
N ASP A 731 11.39 22.23 10.21
CA ASP A 731 10.04 22.49 10.72
C ASP A 731 9.87 22.09 12.20
N GLY A 732 10.88 21.45 12.80
CA GLY A 732 10.84 20.96 14.18
C GLY A 732 10.06 19.66 14.37
N GLY A 733 9.62 19.01 13.28
CA GLY A 733 8.96 17.71 13.33
C GLY A 733 9.86 16.57 13.82
N ALA A 734 9.25 15.44 14.17
CA ALA A 734 9.96 14.21 14.51
C ALA A 734 10.80 13.70 13.33
N ARG A 735 11.68 12.71 13.52
CA ARG A 735 12.50 12.19 12.40
C ARG A 735 11.64 11.71 11.22
N ASP A 736 10.56 11.02 11.55
CA ASP A 736 9.53 10.59 10.63
C ASP A 736 8.21 11.18 11.12
N HIS A 737 7.51 11.90 10.26
CA HIS A 737 6.24 12.54 10.59
C HIS A 737 5.46 12.90 9.33
N ASN A 738 4.17 13.12 9.52
CA ASN A 738 3.29 13.71 8.52
C ASN A 738 3.13 15.22 8.78
N PHE A 739 2.87 15.99 7.72
CA PHE A 739 2.52 17.40 7.81
C PHE A 739 1.57 17.80 6.68
N VAL A 740 0.87 18.93 6.85
CA VAL A 740 -0.06 19.46 5.85
C VAL A 740 0.70 20.34 4.84
N ALA A 741 0.57 20.04 3.54
CA ALA A 741 1.21 20.79 2.48
C ALA A 741 0.78 22.28 2.51
N PRO A 742 1.72 23.23 2.65
CA PRO A 742 1.40 24.66 2.75
C PRO A 742 0.95 25.25 1.40
N ALA A 743 0.32 26.43 1.44
CA ALA A 743 -0.09 27.12 0.21
C ALA A 743 1.09 27.74 -0.58
N ALA A 744 2.25 27.92 0.06
CA ALA A 744 3.45 28.48 -0.54
C ALA A 744 4.57 27.44 -0.61
N ALA A 745 5.38 27.51 -1.67
CA ALA A 745 6.52 26.62 -1.85
C ALA A 745 7.47 26.71 -0.64
N SER A 746 7.78 25.56 -0.06
CA SER A 746 8.54 25.45 1.18
C SER A 746 9.72 24.49 1.04
N THR A 747 10.76 24.72 1.85
CA THR A 747 11.94 23.84 1.93
C THR A 747 12.05 23.23 3.32
N TYR A 748 12.14 21.91 3.39
CA TYR A 748 12.35 21.14 4.61
C TYR A 748 13.80 20.63 4.60
N THR A 749 14.54 20.84 5.68
CA THR A 749 15.96 20.47 5.77
C THR A 749 16.19 19.48 6.89
N ALA A 750 16.59 18.25 6.56
CA ALA A 750 17.06 17.27 7.53
C ALA A 750 18.49 17.63 7.96
N SER A 751 18.67 18.03 9.21
CA SER A 751 19.98 18.34 9.76
C SER A 751 20.60 17.11 10.39
N TYR A 752 21.81 16.76 9.97
CA TYR A 752 22.58 15.66 10.49
C TYR A 752 23.85 16.13 11.18
N GLY A 753 24.13 15.55 12.34
CA GLY A 753 25.41 15.72 13.05
C GLY A 753 26.42 14.68 12.58
N LEU A 754 27.62 15.13 12.20
CA LEU A 754 28.74 14.22 11.95
C LEU A 754 29.13 13.48 13.23
N LYS A 755 29.14 12.15 13.20
CA LYS A 755 29.75 11.34 14.24
C LYS A 755 31.26 11.35 14.07
N ARG A 756 31.97 11.52 15.19
CA ARG A 756 33.43 11.57 15.20
C ARG A 756 34.02 10.20 14.85
N ASN A 757 34.75 10.11 13.74
CA ASN A 757 35.60 8.96 13.43
C ASN A 757 36.83 8.99 14.34
N LEU A 758 36.89 8.09 15.33
CA LEU A 758 37.99 7.93 16.27
C LEU A 758 39.26 7.40 15.61
N ALA A 759 39.15 6.71 14.47
CA ALA A 759 40.28 6.15 13.72
C ALA A 759 40.97 7.17 12.81
N LEU A 760 40.33 8.30 12.49
CA LEU A 760 40.85 9.30 11.56
C LEU A 760 42.22 9.83 11.98
N GLY A 761 43.20 9.72 11.09
CA GLY A 761 44.59 10.14 11.28
C GLY A 761 45.37 9.34 12.32
N LYS A 762 44.83 8.21 12.79
CA LYS A 762 45.45 7.43 13.87
C LYS A 762 46.54 6.48 13.38
N PRO A 763 47.50 6.09 14.25
CA PRO A 763 48.49 5.09 13.90
C PRO A 763 47.86 3.75 13.53
N THR A 764 48.35 3.13 12.47
CA THR A 764 47.84 1.84 11.98
C THR A 764 48.96 0.84 11.76
N LEU A 765 48.59 -0.44 11.79
CA LEU A 765 49.43 -1.58 11.41
C LEU A 765 48.61 -2.53 10.55
N ALA A 766 49.27 -3.25 9.67
CA ALA A 766 48.65 -4.30 8.88
C ALA A 766 49.59 -5.50 8.75
N SER A 767 49.02 -6.66 8.41
CA SER A 767 49.79 -7.88 8.15
C SER A 767 50.75 -7.75 6.97
N SER A 768 50.41 -6.92 5.98
CA SER A 768 51.22 -6.73 4.78
C SER A 768 50.80 -5.49 3.97
N VAL A 769 51.64 -5.12 3.01
CA VAL A 769 51.36 -4.12 1.97
C VAL A 769 51.75 -4.73 0.62
N TYR A 770 50.80 -4.86 -0.32
CA TYR A 770 51.08 -5.44 -1.64
C TYR A 770 51.48 -4.41 -2.70
N LEU A 771 50.89 -3.21 -2.65
CA LEU A 771 51.20 -2.12 -3.58
C LEU A 771 51.86 -0.95 -2.83
N ALA A 772 52.97 -0.44 -3.37
CA ALA A 772 53.61 0.77 -2.85
C ALA A 772 52.64 1.97 -2.92
N GLY A 773 52.60 2.81 -1.88
CA GLY A 773 51.64 3.91 -1.76
C GLY A 773 50.26 3.51 -1.24
N ARG A 774 50.09 2.24 -0.84
CA ARG A 774 48.87 1.67 -0.24
C ARG A 774 49.11 1.08 1.15
N GLU A 775 49.90 1.81 1.94
CA GLU A 775 50.23 1.45 3.32
C GLU A 775 49.00 1.53 4.24
N ALA A 776 49.07 0.94 5.42
CA ALA A 776 47.95 0.91 6.38
C ALA A 776 47.44 2.31 6.76
N SER A 777 48.28 3.34 6.74
CA SER A 777 47.85 4.72 7.05
C SER A 777 46.84 5.26 6.06
N LYS A 778 46.81 4.73 4.83
CA LYS A 778 45.87 5.12 3.77
C LYS A 778 44.44 4.66 4.01
N ALA A 779 44.22 3.83 5.01
CA ALA A 779 42.91 3.34 5.39
C ALA A 779 42.25 4.18 6.49
N VAL A 780 42.91 5.23 7.00
CA VAL A 780 42.39 6.09 8.07
C VAL A 780 42.71 7.57 7.79
N ASP A 781 43.04 7.92 6.55
CA ASP A 781 43.44 9.28 6.19
C ASP A 781 42.24 10.15 5.76
N GLY A 782 41.04 9.58 5.75
CA GLY A 782 39.80 10.27 5.39
C GLY A 782 39.65 10.49 3.89
N SER A 783 40.48 9.86 3.06
CA SER A 783 40.46 10.02 1.61
C SER A 783 39.91 8.79 0.90
N MET A 784 38.80 8.99 0.18
CA MET A 784 38.19 7.97 -0.70
C MET A 784 38.98 7.72 -2.00
N SER A 785 40.18 8.27 -2.13
CA SER A 785 41.06 8.13 -3.31
C SER A 785 42.34 7.34 -3.01
N THR A 786 42.57 7.03 -1.73
CA THR A 786 43.72 6.29 -1.22
C THR A 786 43.21 5.07 -0.45
N ALA A 787 43.92 3.95 -0.49
CA ALA A 787 43.46 2.71 0.13
C ALA A 787 44.63 1.91 0.66
N TRP A 788 44.42 1.15 1.73
CA TRP A 788 45.34 0.07 2.12
C TRP A 788 45.17 -1.14 1.19
N SER A 789 46.24 -1.90 0.93
CA SER A 789 46.17 -3.18 0.20
C SER A 789 47.00 -4.27 0.84
N SER A 790 46.42 -5.45 1.04
CA SER A 790 47.10 -6.62 1.60
C SER A 790 47.83 -7.46 0.55
N ALA A 791 48.68 -8.38 0.98
CA ALA A 791 49.15 -9.51 0.19
C ALA A 791 47.99 -10.41 -0.25
N ARG A 792 48.23 -11.19 -1.31
CA ARG A 792 47.26 -12.09 -1.93
C ARG A 792 47.20 -13.46 -1.26
N THR A 793 47.10 -13.48 0.06
CA THR A 793 47.07 -14.69 0.89
C THR A 793 46.03 -14.53 1.99
N ASP A 794 45.39 -15.62 2.42
CA ASP A 794 44.43 -15.61 3.53
C ASP A 794 45.05 -16.29 4.76
N PRO A 795 44.81 -15.80 6.00
CA PRO A 795 44.11 -14.57 6.35
C PRO A 795 45.01 -13.31 6.26
N GLN A 796 44.43 -12.12 6.29
CA GLN A 796 45.14 -10.84 6.48
C GLN A 796 44.45 -10.01 7.58
N TRP A 797 45.17 -9.04 8.16
CA TRP A 797 44.60 -8.17 9.17
C TRP A 797 45.06 -6.73 9.01
N PHE A 798 44.20 -5.81 9.43
CA PHE A 798 44.47 -4.39 9.57
C PHE A 798 44.01 -3.93 10.94
N ARG A 799 44.79 -3.06 11.59
CA ARG A 799 44.56 -2.56 12.96
C ARG A 799 44.81 -1.06 13.02
N VAL A 800 43.99 -0.37 13.81
CA VAL A 800 44.19 1.02 14.22
C VAL A 800 44.43 1.13 15.74
N ASP A 801 45.29 2.05 16.16
CA ASP A 801 45.48 2.51 17.55
C ASP A 801 44.78 3.86 17.75
N LEU A 802 43.69 3.89 18.49
CA LEU A 802 42.93 5.11 18.77
C LEU A 802 43.71 6.14 19.62
N GLY A 803 44.86 5.75 20.17
CA GLY A 803 45.79 6.57 20.97
C GLY A 803 45.55 6.45 22.47
N SER A 804 44.31 6.19 22.87
CA SER A 804 43.86 5.92 24.23
C SER A 804 42.72 4.91 24.20
N VAL A 805 42.40 4.31 25.34
CA VAL A 805 41.18 3.49 25.43
C VAL A 805 39.98 4.40 25.20
N GLN A 806 39.16 4.08 24.21
CA GLN A 806 37.91 4.74 23.87
C GLN A 806 36.77 3.72 23.98
N ILE A 807 35.53 4.19 24.04
CA ILE A 807 34.36 3.31 23.89
C ILE A 807 34.09 3.21 22.39
N VAL A 808 33.94 2.00 21.87
CA VAL A 808 33.66 1.73 20.45
C VAL A 808 32.48 0.78 20.35
N ASN A 809 31.52 1.10 19.51
CA ASN A 809 30.33 0.26 19.26
C ASN A 809 30.03 0.09 17.76
N ARG A 810 30.85 0.70 16.90
CA ARG A 810 30.65 0.66 15.46
C ARG A 810 31.97 0.75 14.70
N VAL A 811 32.06 -0.02 13.62
CA VAL A 811 33.12 0.03 12.62
C VAL A 811 32.51 0.16 11.24
N THR A 812 33.03 1.07 10.42
CA THR A 812 32.70 1.13 8.98
C THR A 812 33.90 0.71 8.15
N MET A 813 33.66 -0.05 7.07
CA MET A 813 34.70 -0.50 6.14
C MET A 813 34.23 -0.21 4.72
N ASN A 814 34.92 0.70 4.03
CA ASN A 814 34.60 1.02 2.65
C ASN A 814 35.54 0.28 1.68
N TRP A 815 35.10 -0.88 1.21
CA TRP A 815 35.90 -1.78 0.39
C TRP A 815 36.21 -1.22 -1.00
N LEU A 816 37.40 -1.56 -1.49
CA LEU A 816 37.87 -1.19 -2.81
C LEU A 816 37.26 -2.11 -3.88
N SER A 817 36.09 -1.75 -4.42
CA SER A 817 35.43 -2.47 -5.52
C SER A 817 35.38 -3.98 -5.28
N THR A 818 36.06 -4.80 -6.09
CA THR A 818 36.06 -6.28 -5.98
C THR A 818 37.10 -6.85 -5.01
N ALA A 819 37.96 -6.02 -4.41
CA ALA A 819 39.05 -6.43 -3.51
C ALA A 819 38.58 -6.48 -2.03
N TYR A 820 37.51 -7.22 -1.75
CA TYR A 820 36.88 -7.27 -0.42
C TYR A 820 36.92 -8.65 0.23
N ALA A 821 36.59 -8.68 1.52
CA ALA A 821 36.47 -9.91 2.29
C ALA A 821 35.06 -10.50 2.21
N LYS A 822 34.94 -11.73 1.72
CA LYS A 822 33.72 -12.53 1.83
C LYS A 822 33.52 -13.01 3.27
N SER A 823 34.60 -13.28 3.99
CA SER A 823 34.54 -13.63 5.42
C SER A 823 35.56 -12.84 6.23
N TYR A 824 35.13 -12.30 7.38
CA TYR A 824 35.99 -11.55 8.28
C TYR A 824 35.45 -11.50 9.72
N GLN A 825 36.31 -11.06 10.64
CA GLN A 825 35.96 -10.75 12.03
C GLN A 825 36.38 -9.33 12.38
N ILE A 826 35.55 -8.64 13.17
CA ILE A 826 35.90 -7.39 13.84
C ILE A 826 36.29 -7.70 15.27
N GLN A 827 37.44 -7.18 15.68
CA GLN A 827 38.01 -7.43 16.98
C GLN A 827 38.48 -6.16 17.65
N VAL A 828 38.36 -6.11 18.97
CA VAL A 828 38.75 -4.99 19.81
C VAL A 828 39.75 -5.42 20.88
N SER A 829 40.58 -4.48 21.35
CA SER A 829 41.55 -4.72 22.41
C SER A 829 41.93 -3.44 23.17
N GLY A 830 42.08 -3.54 24.49
CA GLY A 830 42.71 -2.48 25.28
C GLY A 830 44.25 -2.46 25.21
N SER A 831 44.88 -3.62 24.98
CA SER A 831 46.33 -3.81 25.07
C SER A 831 47.03 -4.04 23.73
N GLY A 832 46.27 -4.37 22.68
CA GLY A 832 46.78 -4.75 21.37
C GLY A 832 47.39 -6.15 21.32
N ARG A 833 47.32 -6.91 22.43
CA ARG A 833 47.85 -8.28 22.56
C ARG A 833 46.73 -9.31 22.67
N THR A 834 45.76 -9.06 23.55
CA THR A 834 44.57 -9.92 23.74
C THR A 834 43.39 -9.32 23.00
N TRP A 835 42.73 -10.10 22.15
CA TRP A 835 41.68 -9.62 21.25
C TRP A 835 40.35 -10.31 21.56
N LYS A 836 39.28 -9.52 21.56
CA LYS A 836 37.89 -9.99 21.66
C LYS A 836 37.23 -9.80 20.30
N THR A 837 36.64 -10.87 19.75
CA THR A 837 35.77 -10.76 18.58
C THR A 837 34.44 -10.16 19.01
N VAL A 838 34.03 -9.09 18.34
CA VAL A 838 32.77 -8.37 18.59
C VAL A 838 31.77 -8.53 17.46
N SER A 839 32.23 -8.95 16.27
CA SER A 839 31.37 -9.30 15.14
C SER A 839 32.12 -10.22 14.16
N SER A 840 31.36 -11.00 13.38
CA SER A 840 31.88 -11.89 12.33
C SER A 840 30.88 -12.04 11.19
N THR A 841 31.38 -12.17 9.97
CA THR A 841 30.55 -12.51 8.79
C THR A 841 31.26 -13.55 7.91
N ILE A 842 30.46 -14.33 7.19
CA ILE A 842 30.93 -15.29 6.17
C ILE A 842 30.38 -15.00 4.76
N SER A 843 29.53 -13.99 4.63
CA SER A 843 28.79 -13.67 3.40
C SER A 843 28.91 -12.19 3.04
N GLY A 844 30.07 -11.57 3.29
CA GLY A 844 30.35 -10.20 2.89
C GLY A 844 30.14 -10.00 1.39
N ASN A 845 29.58 -8.84 1.02
CA ASN A 845 29.15 -8.49 -0.33
C ASN A 845 29.97 -7.33 -0.96
N GLY A 846 30.92 -6.76 -0.21
CA GLY A 846 31.74 -5.62 -0.65
C GLY A 846 31.02 -4.28 -0.46
N GLY A 847 31.46 -3.23 -1.14
CA GLY A 847 30.89 -1.90 -0.92
C GLY A 847 31.24 -1.33 0.46
N THR A 848 30.28 -0.68 1.13
CA THR A 848 30.48 -0.17 2.51
C THR A 848 29.79 -1.07 3.51
N ASP A 849 30.57 -1.70 4.38
CA ASP A 849 30.05 -2.44 5.53
C ASP A 849 29.93 -1.49 6.72
N ASN A 850 28.77 -1.47 7.37
CA ASN A 850 28.56 -0.81 8.66
C ASN A 850 28.28 -1.87 9.73
N VAL A 851 29.25 -2.11 10.60
CA VAL A 851 29.21 -3.18 11.60
C VAL A 851 28.99 -2.58 12.98
N GLU A 852 27.79 -2.79 13.51
CA GLU A 852 27.40 -2.40 14.86
C GLU A 852 27.59 -3.56 15.84
N PHE A 853 27.96 -3.25 17.06
CA PHE A 853 28.16 -4.24 18.13
C PHE A 853 27.98 -3.58 19.49
N THR A 854 27.72 -4.38 20.53
CA THR A 854 27.60 -3.88 21.91
C THR A 854 28.82 -3.01 22.26
N PRO A 855 28.68 -1.84 22.92
CA PRO A 855 29.83 -0.98 23.23
C PRO A 855 30.96 -1.73 23.96
N ASN A 856 32.20 -1.53 23.51
CA ASN A 856 33.40 -2.12 24.09
C ASN A 856 34.45 -1.05 24.36
N TYR A 857 35.20 -1.20 25.45
CA TYR A 857 36.38 -0.39 25.71
C TYR A 857 37.57 -0.92 24.91
N ALA A 858 38.06 -0.11 23.98
CA ALA A 858 39.12 -0.48 23.07
C ALA A 858 40.08 0.69 22.86
N ARG A 859 41.38 0.41 22.94
CA ARG A 859 42.38 1.30 22.35
C ARG A 859 42.69 0.87 20.92
N TYR A 860 42.57 -0.41 20.63
CA TYR A 860 42.87 -0.98 19.33
C TYR A 860 41.64 -1.66 18.76
N VAL A 861 41.39 -1.40 17.48
CA VAL A 861 40.34 -2.04 16.70
C VAL A 861 40.99 -2.65 15.47
N ARG A 862 40.63 -3.88 15.12
CA ARG A 862 41.17 -4.57 13.95
C ARG A 862 40.11 -5.36 13.20
N ILE A 863 40.32 -5.50 11.91
CA ILE A 863 39.68 -6.51 11.07
C ILE A 863 40.64 -7.68 10.86
N VAL A 864 40.11 -8.90 10.95
CA VAL A 864 40.78 -10.13 10.53
C VAL A 864 39.99 -10.71 9.36
N ALA A 865 40.49 -10.51 8.15
CA ALA A 865 39.86 -10.99 6.93
C ALA A 865 40.35 -12.40 6.61
N THR A 866 39.43 -13.35 6.54
CA THR A 866 39.72 -14.80 6.49
C THR A 866 39.43 -15.44 5.14
N GLN A 867 38.59 -14.81 4.31
CA GLN A 867 38.36 -15.27 2.95
C GLN A 867 38.12 -14.10 1.99
N ARG A 868 38.90 -14.04 0.90
CA ARG A 868 38.69 -13.08 -0.21
C ARG A 868 37.47 -13.46 -1.03
N ALA A 869 36.77 -12.45 -1.54
CA ALA A 869 35.64 -12.67 -2.45
C ALA A 869 36.05 -13.19 -3.83
N VAL A 870 37.19 -12.72 -4.34
CA VAL A 870 37.76 -13.15 -5.63
C VAL A 870 39.08 -13.89 -5.39
N ALA A 871 39.14 -15.14 -5.83
CA ALA A 871 40.34 -15.97 -5.71
C ALA A 871 41.55 -15.31 -6.40
N GLY A 872 42.71 -15.31 -5.74
CA GLY A 872 43.93 -14.68 -6.26
C GLY A 872 44.00 -13.14 -6.16
N SER A 873 42.95 -12.49 -5.63
CA SER A 873 42.93 -11.04 -5.37
C SER A 873 43.64 -10.66 -4.04
N TYR A 874 43.55 -9.41 -3.60
CA TYR A 874 43.97 -8.94 -2.27
C TYR A 874 42.79 -8.32 -1.51
N TYR A 875 42.94 -8.05 -0.21
CA TYR A 875 42.02 -7.21 0.54
C TYR A 875 42.42 -5.75 0.42
N SER A 876 41.45 -4.87 0.20
CA SER A 876 41.69 -3.43 0.14
C SER A 876 40.41 -2.67 0.48
N PHE A 877 40.55 -1.64 1.31
CA PHE A 877 39.49 -0.68 1.58
C PHE A 877 40.06 0.73 1.53
N TRP A 878 39.24 1.65 1.05
CA TRP A 878 39.52 3.08 0.99
C TRP A 878 39.62 3.66 2.40
N GLU A 879 38.72 3.27 3.31
CA GLU A 879 38.70 3.82 4.66
C GLU A 879 38.13 2.81 5.68
N PHE A 880 38.63 2.88 6.91
CA PHE A 880 38.22 2.13 8.10
C PHE A 880 37.85 3.11 9.21
N GLY A 881 36.55 3.25 9.49
CA GLY A 881 36.04 4.14 10.53
C GLY A 881 35.79 3.40 11.84
N VAL A 882 36.04 4.08 12.97
CA VAL A 882 35.69 3.59 14.32
C VAL A 882 34.93 4.70 15.03
N PHE A 883 33.77 4.41 15.61
CA PHE A 883 32.89 5.45 16.17
C PHE A 883 32.49 5.17 17.62
N GLN A 884 32.15 6.26 18.31
CA GLN A 884 31.52 6.31 19.64
C GLN A 884 30.29 7.22 19.58
N ASP A 885 29.25 6.88 20.33
CA ASP A 885 28.06 7.72 20.49
C ASP A 885 28.22 8.69 21.68
N THR A 886 28.35 9.98 21.37
CA THR A 886 28.29 11.14 22.29
C THR A 886 27.25 12.09 21.73
N GLY A 887 26.39 12.64 22.58
CA GLY A 887 25.24 13.40 22.11
C GLY A 887 24.41 14.02 23.22
N PRO A 888 23.29 14.68 22.87
CA PRO A 888 22.31 15.13 23.86
C PRO A 888 21.65 13.94 24.58
N ALA A 889 21.50 14.06 25.89
CA ALA A 889 20.55 13.24 26.65
C ALA A 889 19.22 14.01 26.74
N ILE A 890 18.16 13.50 26.12
CA ILE A 890 16.89 14.21 25.91
C ILE A 890 15.84 13.70 26.90
N GLY A 891 15.18 14.60 27.61
CA GLY A 891 14.07 14.31 28.52
C GLY A 891 12.77 15.00 28.12
N ILE A 892 11.85 15.14 29.08
CA ILE A 892 10.50 15.70 28.88
C ILE A 892 10.50 17.03 28.11
N GLY A 893 9.57 17.16 27.16
CA GLY A 893 9.43 18.33 26.30
C GLY A 893 10.55 18.49 25.26
N GLY A 894 11.25 17.40 24.91
CA GLY A 894 12.36 17.41 23.95
C GLY A 894 13.57 18.21 24.43
N LYS A 895 13.72 18.39 25.75
CA LYS A 895 14.77 19.21 26.36
C LYS A 895 15.98 18.37 26.71
N CYS A 896 17.16 18.95 26.59
CA CYS A 896 18.42 18.30 26.87
C CYS A 896 18.81 18.45 28.34
N ILE A 897 19.45 17.42 28.91
CA ILE A 897 20.26 17.57 30.12
C ILE A 897 21.38 18.56 29.79
N ASP A 898 21.43 19.66 30.55
CA ASP A 898 22.33 20.78 30.36
C ASP A 898 23.11 21.04 31.66
N VAL A 899 24.44 21.08 31.57
CA VAL A 899 25.30 21.56 32.66
C VAL A 899 25.18 23.07 32.73
N TYR A 900 24.63 23.57 33.84
CA TYR A 900 24.27 24.98 34.02
C TYR A 900 25.43 25.92 33.65
N GLN A 901 25.19 26.78 32.66
CA GLN A 901 26.13 27.79 32.14
C GLN A 901 27.48 27.22 31.68
N ALA A 902 27.55 25.92 31.35
CA ALA A 902 28.81 25.25 30.99
C ALA A 902 29.91 25.39 32.06
N LEU A 903 29.54 25.54 33.34
CA LEU A 903 30.50 25.61 34.43
C LEU A 903 31.10 24.22 34.70
N THR A 904 32.40 24.17 34.98
CA THR A 904 33.15 22.91 35.19
C THR A 904 33.45 22.63 36.67
N ALA A 905 32.98 23.48 37.58
CA ALA A 905 33.16 23.29 39.02
C ALA A 905 32.37 22.06 39.52
N ASP A 906 32.93 21.33 40.47
CA ASP A 906 32.21 20.22 41.12
C ASP A 906 30.97 20.74 41.86
N GLY A 907 29.84 20.05 41.68
CA GLY A 907 28.56 20.47 42.23
C GLY A 907 27.75 21.39 41.30
N THR A 908 28.24 21.68 40.09
CA THR A 908 27.47 22.44 39.09
C THR A 908 26.15 21.73 38.79
N PRO A 909 24.99 22.39 38.94
CA PRO A 909 23.70 21.75 38.69
C PRO A 909 23.53 21.30 37.24
N THR A 910 22.84 20.18 37.06
CA THR A 910 22.27 19.82 35.76
C THR A 910 20.81 20.27 35.69
N THR A 911 20.41 20.76 34.53
CA THR A 911 19.08 21.34 34.28
C THR A 911 18.51 20.83 32.96
N LEU A 912 17.21 20.97 32.75
CA LEU A 912 16.64 20.90 31.41
C LEU A 912 16.85 22.22 30.67
N TYR A 913 17.24 22.13 29.40
CA TYR A 913 17.32 23.29 28.53
C TYR A 913 17.01 22.90 27.09
N THR A 914 16.56 23.87 26.27
CA THR A 914 16.39 23.67 24.84
C THR A 914 17.68 23.09 24.25
N CYS A 915 17.56 21.99 23.51
CA CYS A 915 18.69 21.35 22.83
C CYS A 915 19.29 22.30 21.79
N LYS A 916 20.56 22.63 21.96
CA LYS A 916 21.35 23.51 21.08
C LYS A 916 22.64 22.84 20.59
N GLY A 917 22.92 21.62 21.03
CA GLY A 917 24.11 20.85 20.66
C GLY A 917 25.42 21.40 21.25
N SER A 918 25.35 22.34 22.20
CA SER A 918 26.51 22.95 22.87
C SER A 918 27.25 21.95 23.74
N VAL A 919 28.54 22.19 24.00
CA VAL A 919 29.43 21.26 24.72
C VAL A 919 28.92 20.83 26.11
N ASN A 920 28.14 21.68 26.77
CA ASN A 920 27.53 21.44 28.07
C ASN A 920 26.23 20.60 28.01
N GLN A 921 25.81 20.21 26.81
CA GLN A 921 24.70 19.29 26.55
C GLN A 921 25.19 17.97 25.94
N GLN A 922 26.49 17.81 25.75
CA GLN A 922 27.09 16.59 25.20
C GLN A 922 27.36 15.61 26.34
N TRP A 923 26.60 14.53 26.36
CA TRP A 923 26.70 13.45 27.32
C TRP A 923 27.25 12.19 26.66
N THR A 924 27.83 11.31 27.48
CA THR A 924 28.42 10.05 27.05
C THR A 924 28.10 9.01 28.12
N PRO A 925 27.14 8.10 27.88
CA PRO A 925 26.84 7.02 28.79
C PRO A 925 27.98 5.98 28.77
N SER A 926 28.25 5.39 29.94
CA SER A 926 29.24 4.33 30.14
C SER A 926 28.54 3.09 30.67
N VAL A 927 28.61 2.01 29.89
CA VAL A 927 28.02 0.72 30.25
C VAL A 927 28.86 -0.09 31.25
N ASP A 928 30.15 0.23 31.41
CA ASP A 928 31.08 -0.55 32.26
C ASP A 928 31.06 -0.12 33.73
N ASP A 929 30.96 1.18 33.98
CA ASP A 929 30.91 1.72 35.35
C ASP A 929 29.57 2.39 35.68
N GLY A 930 28.63 2.38 34.75
CA GLY A 930 27.31 3.00 34.88
C GLY A 930 27.34 4.53 34.85
N THR A 931 28.46 5.19 34.56
CA THR A 931 28.53 6.65 34.61
C THR A 931 27.88 7.31 33.38
N VAL A 932 27.37 8.53 33.53
CA VAL A 932 26.94 9.38 32.40
C VAL A 932 27.81 10.63 32.42
N ARG A 933 28.62 10.86 31.39
CA ARG A 933 29.74 11.81 31.45
C ARG A 933 29.53 13.01 30.54
N SER A 934 29.92 14.20 30.99
CA SER A 934 29.95 15.42 30.19
C SER A 934 31.13 16.28 30.62
N MET A 935 31.74 17.02 29.68
CA MET A 935 32.83 17.96 29.97
C MET A 935 34.00 17.38 30.82
N GLY A 936 34.31 16.09 30.62
CA GLY A 936 35.35 15.38 31.38
C GLY A 936 34.97 14.98 32.82
N LYS A 937 33.69 15.11 33.18
CA LYS A 937 33.13 14.84 34.51
C LYS A 937 31.89 13.94 34.42
N CYS A 938 31.41 13.48 35.56
CA CYS A 938 30.31 12.53 35.71
C CYS A 938 29.05 13.22 36.23
N LEU A 939 27.88 12.82 35.73
CA LEU A 939 26.59 13.07 36.35
C LEU A 939 26.55 12.33 37.69
N SER A 940 26.28 13.06 38.76
CA SER A 940 26.39 12.53 40.11
C SER A 940 25.22 12.98 40.99
N ALA A 941 24.67 12.06 41.77
CA ALA A 941 23.88 12.38 42.95
C ALA A 941 24.76 12.17 44.19
N ARG A 942 25.02 13.24 44.95
CA ARG A 942 25.93 13.21 46.13
C ARG A 942 25.24 12.86 47.46
N GLY A 943 23.98 12.46 47.39
CA GLY A 943 23.15 12.03 48.52
C GLY A 943 22.12 11.00 48.04
N THR A 944 21.51 10.29 48.98
CA THR A 944 20.52 9.24 48.72
C THR A 944 19.10 9.62 49.15
N THR A 945 18.92 10.85 49.65
CA THR A 945 17.60 11.36 50.06
C THR A 945 16.81 11.87 48.86
N LEU A 946 15.47 11.77 48.95
CA LEU A 946 14.55 12.26 47.94
C LEU A 946 14.83 13.73 47.60
N LYS A 947 14.82 14.07 46.31
CA LYS A 947 15.13 15.40 45.75
C LYS A 947 16.59 15.84 45.87
N THR A 948 17.52 14.90 46.13
CA THR A 948 18.96 15.22 46.01
C THR A 948 19.27 15.69 44.58
N PRO A 949 20.00 16.81 44.39
CA PRO A 949 20.36 17.30 43.07
C PRO A 949 21.27 16.34 42.28
N ALA A 950 21.01 16.24 40.98
CA ALA A 950 21.95 15.66 40.03
C ALA A 950 22.88 16.76 39.50
N VAL A 951 24.18 16.57 39.71
CA VAL A 951 25.21 17.59 39.47
C VAL A 951 26.34 17.03 38.61
N LEU A 952 27.11 17.94 38.00
CA LEU A 952 28.39 17.60 37.40
C LEU A 952 29.46 17.46 38.49
N TRP A 953 30.23 16.37 38.45
CA TRP A 953 31.31 16.13 39.40
C TRP A 953 32.47 15.35 38.78
N THR A 954 33.70 15.63 39.18
CA THR A 954 34.89 14.82 38.93
C THR A 954 34.60 13.32 39.11
N CYS A 955 34.84 12.52 38.08
CA CYS A 955 34.59 11.09 38.14
C CYS A 955 35.49 10.43 39.19
N ASP A 956 34.89 9.85 40.24
CA ASP A 956 35.56 9.23 41.39
C ASP A 956 35.16 7.76 41.60
N GLY A 957 34.27 7.23 40.74
CA GLY A 957 33.83 5.84 40.79
C GLY A 957 32.82 5.52 41.90
N SER A 958 32.37 6.52 42.65
CA SER A 958 31.36 6.35 43.69
C SER A 958 30.03 5.83 43.13
N ALA A 959 29.27 5.10 43.95
CA ALA A 959 27.97 4.55 43.55
C ALA A 959 26.97 5.66 43.13
N GLY A 960 27.11 6.87 43.68
CA GLY A 960 26.29 8.03 43.31
C GLY A 960 26.56 8.59 41.90
N GLN A 961 27.64 8.17 41.25
CA GLN A 961 27.92 8.47 39.84
C GLN A 961 27.43 7.39 38.89
N ARG A 962 26.95 6.26 39.41
CA ARG A 962 26.46 5.15 38.61
C ARG A 962 24.96 5.26 38.41
N TRP A 963 24.56 5.10 37.17
CA TRP A 963 23.23 5.24 36.65
C TRP A 963 22.91 3.99 35.83
N ILE A 964 21.77 3.39 36.12
CA ILE A 964 21.31 2.13 35.55
C ILE A 964 20.12 2.49 34.65
N PRO A 965 20.32 2.52 33.33
CA PRO A 965 19.21 2.68 32.39
C PRO A 965 18.21 1.55 32.59
N GLN A 966 16.94 1.90 32.67
CA GLN A 966 15.83 0.96 32.77
C GLN A 966 15.19 0.78 31.40
N THR A 967 14.53 -0.36 31.16
CA THR A 967 13.84 -0.65 29.88
C THR A 967 12.73 0.35 29.56
N ASN A 968 12.16 0.98 30.59
CA ASN A 968 11.22 2.08 30.45
C ASN A 968 11.92 3.42 30.09
N GLY A 969 13.22 3.48 29.81
CA GLY A 969 13.92 4.74 29.51
C GLY A 969 14.17 5.63 30.72
N SER A 970 13.85 5.21 31.95
CA SER A 970 14.28 5.92 33.15
C SER A 970 15.73 5.64 33.50
N LEU A 971 16.37 6.57 34.21
CA LEU A 971 17.78 6.46 34.58
C LEU A 971 17.92 6.37 36.10
N MET A 972 18.10 5.16 36.63
CA MET A 972 18.11 4.90 38.08
C MET A 972 19.51 5.07 38.69
N ASN A 973 19.64 5.91 39.72
CA ASN A 973 20.90 6.06 40.45
C ASN A 973 21.17 4.82 41.32
N ALA A 974 22.34 4.19 41.14
CA ALA A 974 22.68 2.94 41.81
C ALA A 974 22.84 3.07 43.33
N ALA A 975 23.23 4.24 43.85
CA ALA A 975 23.35 4.45 45.29
C ALA A 975 22.00 4.67 45.98
N ALA A 976 21.05 5.31 45.29
CA ALA A 976 19.77 5.71 45.87
C ALA A 976 18.60 4.78 45.51
N GLY A 977 18.70 3.98 44.44
CA GLY A 977 17.55 3.23 43.91
C GLY A 977 16.43 4.14 43.40
N MET A 978 16.76 5.39 43.05
CA MET A 978 15.83 6.46 42.64
C MET A 978 16.18 6.94 41.24
N CYS A 979 15.18 7.41 40.50
CA CYS A 979 15.32 7.80 39.10
C CYS A 979 15.72 9.27 38.96
N LEU A 980 16.52 9.58 37.93
CA LEU A 980 16.76 10.95 37.49
C LEU A 980 15.44 11.58 37.05
N ASP A 981 15.12 12.73 37.59
CA ASP A 981 13.81 13.37 37.50
C ASP A 981 13.95 14.86 37.20
N ALA A 982 13.21 15.33 36.20
CA ALA A 982 13.01 16.76 35.98
C ALA A 982 11.96 17.30 36.96
N THR A 983 12.40 18.15 37.87
CA THR A 983 11.62 18.57 39.05
C THR A 983 10.24 19.09 38.67
N GLY A 984 9.21 18.47 39.25
CA GLY A 984 7.81 18.90 39.09
C GLY A 984 7.24 18.67 37.69
N ALA A 985 7.84 17.77 36.90
CA ALA A 985 7.49 17.52 35.51
C ALA A 985 7.47 18.77 34.62
N SER A 986 8.26 19.78 34.97
CA SER A 986 8.34 21.02 34.21
C SER A 986 9.19 20.86 32.96
N THR A 987 8.69 21.36 31.83
CA THR A 987 9.41 21.45 30.54
C THR A 987 10.14 22.79 30.35
N ALA A 988 10.12 23.66 31.36
CA ALA A 988 10.75 24.97 31.30
C ALA A 988 12.29 24.87 31.27
N ASN A 989 12.93 25.81 30.58
CA ASN A 989 14.39 25.93 30.61
C ASN A 989 14.87 26.33 32.00
N GLY A 990 15.91 25.66 32.49
CA GLY A 990 16.47 25.85 33.83
C GLY A 990 15.86 24.96 34.91
N THR A 991 14.88 24.10 34.58
CA THR A 991 14.33 23.11 35.51
C THR A 991 15.44 22.20 36.02
N ARG A 992 15.61 22.12 37.35
CA ARG A 992 16.69 21.31 37.95
C ARG A 992 16.40 19.82 37.87
N LEU A 993 17.48 19.05 37.67
CA LEU A 993 17.42 17.60 37.75
C LEU A 993 17.78 17.12 39.15
N ILE A 994 16.99 16.18 39.63
CA ILE A 994 17.10 15.59 40.97
C ILE A 994 16.98 14.06 40.87
N ILE A 995 17.25 13.35 41.95
CA ILE A 995 16.77 11.97 42.11
C ILE A 995 15.43 11.95 42.83
N TYR A 996 14.49 11.15 42.33
CA TYR A 996 13.14 10.99 42.88
C TYR A 996 12.68 9.53 42.84
N THR A 997 11.65 9.18 43.60
CA THR A 997 11.03 7.85 43.53
C THR A 997 10.69 7.50 42.09
N CYS A 998 11.18 6.37 41.59
CA CYS A 998 10.87 5.90 40.25
C CYS A 998 9.36 5.68 40.13
N ASN A 999 8.68 6.43 39.27
CA ASN A 999 7.22 6.46 39.17
C ASN A 999 6.73 6.36 37.71
N ASN A 1000 7.63 6.01 36.78
CA ASN A 1000 7.36 5.87 35.35
C ASN A 1000 6.90 7.16 34.63
N GLY A 1001 6.87 8.32 35.30
CA GLY A 1001 6.47 9.59 34.72
C GLY A 1001 7.37 10.04 33.57
N LEU A 1002 6.81 10.80 32.62
CA LEU A 1002 7.53 11.32 31.45
C LEU A 1002 8.76 12.17 31.83
N ASN A 1003 8.69 12.83 32.98
CA ASN A 1003 9.79 13.65 33.53
C ASN A 1003 10.97 12.82 34.08
N GLN A 1004 10.85 11.50 34.09
CA GLN A 1004 11.92 10.56 34.42
C GLN A 1004 12.44 9.78 33.21
N ARG A 1005 11.89 10.02 32.00
CA ARG A 1005 12.28 9.34 30.77
C ARG A 1005 13.41 10.09 30.08
N TRP A 1006 14.47 9.39 29.70
CA TRP A 1006 15.67 9.95 29.10
C TRP A 1006 16.09 9.14 27.89
N THR A 1007 16.16 9.78 26.73
CA THR A 1007 16.83 9.24 25.55
C THR A 1007 18.31 9.57 25.66
N LEU A 1008 19.14 8.57 25.93
CA LEU A 1008 20.59 8.73 25.96
C LEU A 1008 21.17 8.75 24.53
N PRO A 1009 22.37 9.32 24.35
CA PRO A 1009 23.05 9.45 23.05
C PRO A 1009 23.18 8.21 22.21
#